data_AF-A0A9E0YCD8-F1
#
_entry.id   AF-A0A9E0YCD8-F1
#
_cell.length_a   1.000
_cell.length_b   1.000
_cell.length_c   1.000
_cell.angle_alpha   90.00
_cell.angle_beta   90.00
_cell.angle_gamma   90.00
#
_symmetry.space_group_name_H-M   'P 1'
#
loop_
_entity.id
_entity.type
_entity.pdbx_description
1 polymer ?
#
loop_
_entity_poly.entity_id
_entity_poly.type
_entity_poly.pdbx_seq_one_letter_code
_entity_poly.pdbx_strand_id
1 'polypeptide(L)'
;MSIFIGSMLLTFFLFLAFVLNTGMLVNAKINLQNAADLAAYAGAAVQARQLNDIGFLNYEMRRTYKKFLYRYYVIGNSTIPSFPRTGGSGPARFAVQQFKGGQLDLGVPSTCVTFLPNDNFCSLASLPSIPGPAGSLNNLDAIMGALKNQLDTLEGIRKEGCVGIGQMNQMLMFYWLWNTDPSLEAVAGALTNANSKPEYAQRLKVLRSLGQGLGLMPREIFLRKRIDTLNQYVNFKPQTNVDVKAVNALKGGTDWAMHERTIQAYLSAYHTLGANTFSDSADIQMDELLPEGKDSANLLQLQNVTTSFDVFATDFAVGGNDACAPYTENKPDGKKREDGCTQCLVPFPQSKRFSGFDPVVGVAKDPKVMTYYAIRLRAKAHILFSPFGDNLELTAYSAAQPFGSRIGPPLAESIYNTSGSPSGQVPTRCLSAATCTGLIPNLPVKDGESAQTSLSTGWAQNDVLNSLYTAGLGLSGNGSGGPISQTISNMDLLKAYQVAMAPNPWEMGRYNIPNDSNADPFLQSFDSKGVRAIWAPLFTGSSSASNSNPAAAIIDYINLMATNYVNQSTAANSIFSPDAQAALVTQINAYVNGLLKDGHGEDGEGINVVRIFDPISTRFDLSNTRSPLAPSVPDSIMMRDAKRLKTGWNDVLSRTPPNDYQQKGRTGYSVKFVPLNALRTPAGLTTNGTDAFSNTLPTGNGVGTDIVEMKH
;
A
#
# COMPACT_ATOMS: atom_id res chain seq x y z
N MET A 1 -60.80 57.05 34.01
CA MET A 1 -59.94 57.36 32.85
C MET A 1 -58.51 56.84 33.05
N SER A 2 -57.88 57.08 34.20
CA SER A 2 -56.55 56.54 34.56
C SER A 2 -56.44 55.01 34.48
N ILE A 3 -57.44 54.26 34.97
CA ILE A 3 -57.46 52.78 34.87
C ILE A 3 -57.49 52.31 33.41
N PHE A 4 -58.25 52.98 32.55
CA PHE A 4 -58.38 52.63 31.13
C PHE A 4 -57.08 52.91 30.35
N ILE A 5 -56.42 54.04 30.63
CA ILE A 5 -55.10 54.35 30.06
C ILE A 5 -54.06 53.34 30.56
N GLY A 6 -54.10 53.00 31.84
CA GLY A 6 -53.24 51.98 32.44
C GLY A 6 -53.41 50.61 31.78
N SER A 7 -54.65 50.16 31.57
CA SER A 7 -54.91 48.88 30.88
C SER A 7 -54.43 48.90 29.42
N MET A 8 -54.66 50.00 28.69
CA MET A 8 -54.25 50.10 27.29
C MET A 8 -52.72 50.09 27.14
N LEU A 9 -51.99 50.82 28.00
CA LEU A 9 -50.53 50.80 28.02
C LEU A 9 -49.99 49.43 28.40
N LEU A 10 -50.55 48.77 29.42
CA LEU A 10 -50.14 47.43 29.83
C LEU A 10 -50.31 46.42 28.70
N THR A 11 -51.45 46.44 28.01
CA THR A 11 -51.69 45.55 26.86
C THR A 11 -50.70 45.83 25.73
N PHE A 12 -50.41 47.10 25.44
CA PHE A 12 -49.39 47.46 24.44
C PHE A 12 -48.00 46.95 24.82
N PHE A 13 -47.58 47.12 26.08
CA PHE A 13 -46.31 46.58 26.58
C PHE A 13 -46.25 45.05 26.50
N LEU A 14 -47.34 44.35 26.82
CA LEU A 14 -47.40 42.89 26.70
C LEU A 14 -47.25 42.44 25.25
N PHE A 15 -47.92 43.10 24.30
CA PHE A 15 -47.76 42.80 22.88
C PHE A 15 -46.35 43.11 22.38
N LEU A 16 -45.76 44.24 22.79
CA LEU A 16 -44.39 44.59 22.45
C LEU A 16 -43.39 43.56 22.98
N ALA A 17 -43.51 43.18 24.26
CA ALA A 17 -42.68 42.16 24.89
C ALA A 17 -42.83 40.80 24.18
N PHE A 18 -44.06 40.42 23.81
CA PHE A 18 -44.31 39.20 23.05
C PHE A 18 -43.62 39.23 21.69
N VAL A 19 -43.77 40.31 20.91
CA VAL A 19 -43.13 40.44 19.59
C VAL A 19 -41.60 40.42 19.69
N LEU A 20 -41.03 41.11 20.69
CA LEU A 20 -39.57 41.10 20.93
C LEU A 20 -39.08 39.70 21.31
N ASN A 21 -39.78 39.00 22.21
CA ASN A 21 -39.44 37.64 22.61
C ASN A 21 -39.53 36.67 21.42
N THR A 22 -40.58 36.74 20.60
CA THR A 22 -40.70 35.92 19.39
C THR A 22 -39.59 36.24 18.40
N GLY A 23 -39.25 37.51 18.19
CA GLY A 23 -38.14 37.92 17.32
C GLY A 23 -36.79 37.39 17.80
N MET A 24 -36.50 37.50 19.10
CA MET A 24 -35.29 36.93 19.71
C MET A 24 -35.25 35.42 19.60
N LEU A 25 -36.38 34.74 19.84
CA LEU A 25 -36.48 33.29 19.75
C LEU A 25 -36.23 32.78 18.32
N VAL A 26 -36.82 33.43 17.32
CA VAL A 26 -36.61 33.10 15.91
C VAL A 26 -35.15 33.32 15.52
N ASN A 27 -34.56 34.45 15.91
CA ASN A 27 -33.14 34.73 15.68
C ASN A 27 -32.23 33.68 16.35
N ALA A 28 -32.49 33.34 17.61
CA ALA A 28 -31.75 32.32 18.34
C ALA A 28 -31.86 30.94 17.67
N LYS A 29 -33.04 30.56 17.17
CA LYS A 29 -33.26 29.32 16.45
C LYS A 29 -32.52 29.26 15.12
N ILE A 30 -32.54 30.35 14.34
CA ILE A 30 -31.79 30.44 13.07
C ILE A 30 -30.29 30.33 13.34
N ASN A 31 -29.78 31.05 14.34
CA ASN A 31 -28.37 31.00 14.72
C ASN A 31 -27.96 29.60 15.21
N LEU A 32 -28.81 28.93 15.98
CA LEU A 32 -28.58 27.56 16.43
C LEU A 32 -28.54 26.56 15.26
N GLN A 33 -29.45 26.69 14.30
CA GLN A 33 -29.45 25.83 13.12
C GLN A 33 -28.19 26.05 12.26
N ASN A 34 -27.82 27.31 12.00
CA ASN A 34 -26.59 27.64 11.27
C ASN A 34 -25.34 27.08 11.97
N ALA A 35 -25.29 27.18 13.30
CA ALA A 35 -24.22 26.61 14.11
C ALA A 35 -24.18 25.08 14.02
N ALA A 36 -25.35 24.41 14.08
CA ALA A 36 -25.46 22.97 13.91
C ALA A 36 -25.01 22.52 12.51
N ASP A 37 -25.39 23.24 11.46
CA ASP A 37 -24.98 22.97 10.09
C ASP A 37 -23.46 23.13 9.91
N LEU A 38 -22.87 24.19 10.46
CA LEU A 38 -21.43 24.40 10.39
C LEU A 38 -20.67 23.31 11.18
N ALA A 39 -21.18 22.89 12.33
CA ALA A 39 -20.58 21.82 13.12
C ALA A 39 -20.66 20.46 12.43
N ALA A 40 -21.81 20.12 11.84
CA ALA A 40 -21.96 18.91 11.03
C ALA A 40 -21.00 18.94 9.83
N TYR A 41 -20.88 20.09 9.17
CA TYR A 41 -19.97 20.29 8.05
C TYR A 41 -18.50 20.13 8.47
N ALA A 42 -18.09 20.73 9.59
CA ALA A 42 -16.73 20.67 10.10
C ALA A 42 -16.32 19.25 10.52
N GLY A 43 -17.19 18.53 11.23
CA GLY A 43 -16.93 17.14 11.59
C GLY A 43 -16.85 16.21 10.37
N ALA A 44 -17.76 16.39 9.40
CA ALA A 44 -17.67 15.67 8.12
C ALA A 44 -16.41 16.05 7.32
N ALA A 45 -15.94 17.30 7.37
CA ALA A 45 -14.70 17.70 6.70
C ALA A 45 -13.46 16.97 7.27
N VAL A 46 -13.39 16.79 8.59
CA VAL A 46 -12.32 15.98 9.22
C VAL A 46 -12.38 14.52 8.77
N GLN A 47 -13.57 13.91 8.78
CA GLN A 47 -13.74 12.55 8.28
C GLN A 47 -13.33 12.43 6.81
N ALA A 48 -13.69 13.40 5.97
CA ALA A 48 -13.35 13.38 4.56
C ALA A 48 -11.83 13.51 4.32
N ARG A 49 -11.11 14.29 5.14
CA ARG A 49 -9.65 14.31 5.14
C ARG A 49 -9.07 12.93 5.47
N GLN A 50 -9.55 12.29 6.54
CA GLN A 50 -9.11 10.95 6.94
C GLN A 50 -9.37 9.90 5.85
N LEU A 51 -10.55 9.94 5.20
CA LEU A 51 -10.87 9.07 4.06
C LEU A 51 -9.92 9.30 2.87
N ASN A 52 -9.54 10.55 2.61
CA ASN A 52 -8.58 10.88 1.55
C ASN A 52 -7.20 10.31 1.87
N ASP A 53 -6.75 10.47 3.11
CA ASP A 53 -5.47 9.94 3.58
C ASP A 53 -5.44 8.41 3.54
N ILE A 54 -6.54 7.72 3.92
CA ILE A 54 -6.69 6.28 3.72
C ILE A 54 -6.60 5.93 2.23
N GLY A 55 -7.27 6.68 1.36
CA GLY A 55 -7.21 6.48 -0.09
C GLY A 55 -5.80 6.61 -0.65
N PHE A 56 -5.02 7.58 -0.16
CA PHE A 56 -3.62 7.76 -0.54
C PHE A 56 -2.74 6.62 -0.06
N LEU A 57 -2.89 6.19 1.20
CA LEU A 57 -2.12 5.06 1.73
C LEU A 57 -2.47 3.75 1.03
N ASN A 58 -3.74 3.56 0.65
CA ASN A 58 -4.15 2.42 -0.15
C ASN A 58 -3.49 2.43 -1.54
N TYR A 59 -3.29 3.60 -2.14
CA TYR A 59 -2.51 3.71 -3.36
C TYR A 59 -1.01 3.46 -3.14
N GLU A 60 -0.45 3.86 -1.99
CA GLU A 60 0.95 3.54 -1.65
C GLU A 60 1.18 2.03 -1.46
N MET A 61 0.19 1.27 -0.96
CA MET A 61 0.22 -0.20 -0.96
C MET A 61 0.36 -0.71 -2.40
N ARG A 62 -0.52 -0.23 -3.29
CA ARG A 62 -0.45 -0.54 -4.72
C ARG A 62 0.92 -0.20 -5.35
N ARG A 63 1.51 0.94 -5.01
CA ARG A 63 2.86 1.34 -5.48
C ARG A 63 3.94 0.42 -4.94
N THR A 64 3.86 0.02 -3.68
CA THR A 64 4.79 -0.94 -3.07
C THR A 64 4.75 -2.27 -3.81
N TYR A 65 3.56 -2.77 -4.13
CA TYR A 65 3.40 -3.96 -4.95
C TYR A 65 3.99 -3.80 -6.37
N LYS A 66 3.79 -2.64 -7.03
CA LYS A 66 4.43 -2.33 -8.32
C LYS A 66 5.97 -2.28 -8.25
N LYS A 67 6.53 -1.71 -7.18
CA LYS A 67 7.99 -1.69 -6.92
C LYS A 67 8.54 -3.13 -6.86
N PHE A 68 7.82 -4.02 -6.17
CA PHE A 68 8.16 -5.44 -6.13
C PHE A 68 8.08 -6.10 -7.51
N LEU A 69 7.00 -5.87 -8.27
CA LEU A 69 6.87 -6.40 -9.63
C LEU A 69 7.99 -5.94 -10.56
N TYR A 70 8.40 -4.68 -10.47
CA TYR A 70 9.53 -4.19 -11.25
C TYR A 70 10.83 -4.89 -10.89
N ARG A 71 11.10 -5.06 -9.59
CA ARG A 71 12.26 -5.84 -9.12
C ARG A 71 12.22 -7.26 -9.67
N TYR A 72 11.07 -7.91 -9.55
CA TYR A 72 10.92 -9.30 -9.96
C TYR A 72 10.98 -9.50 -11.47
N TYR A 73 10.15 -8.79 -12.24
CA TYR A 73 10.05 -8.96 -13.69
C TYR A 73 11.20 -8.31 -14.45
N VAL A 74 11.64 -7.12 -14.04
CA VAL A 74 12.62 -6.34 -14.82
C VAL A 74 14.03 -6.58 -14.31
N ILE A 75 14.31 -6.27 -13.04
CA ILE A 75 15.67 -6.42 -12.51
C ILE A 75 16.08 -7.89 -12.47
N GLY A 76 15.20 -8.74 -11.93
CA GLY A 76 15.46 -10.17 -11.76
C GLY A 76 15.68 -10.93 -13.07
N ASN A 77 15.16 -10.44 -14.19
CA ASN A 77 15.32 -11.08 -15.51
C ASN A 77 16.23 -10.28 -16.46
N SER A 78 16.76 -9.13 -16.04
CA SER A 78 17.55 -8.21 -16.89
C SER A 78 18.83 -8.83 -17.48
N THR A 79 19.29 -9.92 -16.89
CA THR A 79 20.51 -10.64 -17.29
C THR A 79 20.21 -11.77 -18.26
N ILE A 80 18.95 -12.15 -18.46
CA ILE A 80 18.60 -13.20 -19.40
C ILE A 80 18.72 -12.63 -20.82
N PRO A 81 19.47 -13.24 -21.75
CA PRO A 81 19.67 -12.69 -23.09
C PRO A 81 18.37 -12.50 -23.90
N SER A 82 17.30 -13.23 -23.55
CA SER A 82 15.98 -13.08 -24.16
C SER A 82 15.19 -11.87 -23.67
N PHE A 83 15.69 -11.15 -22.67
CA PHE A 83 14.97 -10.10 -21.95
C PHE A 83 15.57 -8.70 -22.20
N PRO A 84 14.74 -7.68 -22.53
CA PRO A 84 13.34 -7.78 -22.94
C PRO A 84 13.22 -8.30 -24.37
N ARG A 85 12.15 -9.02 -24.68
CA ARG A 85 11.94 -9.54 -26.05
C ARG A 85 11.54 -8.41 -27.00
N THR A 86 12.41 -8.10 -27.97
CA THR A 86 12.18 -7.07 -28.98
C THR A 86 11.40 -7.60 -30.21
N GLY A 87 10.10 -7.88 -30.06
CA GLY A 87 9.20 -8.25 -31.17
C GLY A 87 9.55 -9.56 -31.94
N GLY A 88 8.62 -10.07 -32.76
CA GLY A 88 8.88 -11.16 -33.73
C GLY A 88 9.03 -12.59 -33.16
N SER A 89 9.42 -13.53 -34.04
CA SER A 89 9.81 -14.92 -33.75
C SER A 89 11.21 -14.95 -33.12
N GLY A 90 11.27 -14.75 -31.80
CA GLY A 90 12.50 -14.77 -31.02
C GLY A 90 12.36 -15.67 -29.78
N PRO A 91 13.40 -15.76 -28.94
CA PRO A 91 13.38 -16.54 -27.71
C PRO A 91 12.13 -16.32 -26.86
N ALA A 92 11.69 -17.34 -26.14
CA ALA A 92 10.68 -17.13 -25.10
C ALA A 92 11.19 -16.11 -24.06
N ARG A 93 10.27 -15.36 -23.45
CA ARG A 93 10.61 -14.18 -22.63
C ARG A 93 11.59 -14.49 -21.50
N PHE A 94 11.47 -15.68 -20.93
CA PHE A 94 12.29 -16.18 -19.84
C PHE A 94 13.14 -17.36 -20.32
N ALA A 95 13.66 -17.29 -21.55
CA ALA A 95 14.45 -18.38 -22.12
C ALA A 95 15.94 -18.24 -21.83
N VAL A 96 16.52 -19.30 -21.30
CA VAL A 96 17.97 -19.43 -21.14
C VAL A 96 18.55 -20.27 -22.28
N GLN A 97 19.81 -20.03 -22.63
CA GLN A 97 20.49 -20.78 -23.69
C GLN A 97 20.93 -22.15 -23.16
N GLN A 98 20.67 -23.19 -23.95
CA GLN A 98 21.21 -24.52 -23.68
C GLN A 98 22.63 -24.63 -24.24
N PHE A 99 23.50 -25.36 -23.53
CA PHE A 99 24.92 -25.50 -23.92
C PHE A 99 25.12 -26.11 -25.33
N LYS A 100 24.22 -26.97 -25.80
CA LYS A 100 24.30 -27.64 -27.12
C LYS A 100 23.58 -26.88 -28.24
N GLY A 101 23.27 -25.61 -28.03
CA GLY A 101 22.35 -24.87 -28.88
C GLY A 101 20.89 -25.22 -28.56
N GLY A 102 20.01 -24.24 -28.73
CA GLY A 102 18.62 -24.32 -28.26
C GLY A 102 18.35 -23.40 -27.08
N GLN A 103 17.07 -23.29 -26.73
CA GLN A 103 16.58 -22.39 -25.69
C GLN A 103 15.65 -23.16 -24.76
N LEU A 104 15.89 -23.03 -23.46
CA LEU A 104 15.04 -23.55 -22.42
C LEU A 104 14.14 -22.41 -21.92
N ASP A 105 12.87 -22.43 -22.33
CA ASP A 105 11.88 -21.50 -21.79
C ASP A 105 11.61 -21.83 -20.32
N LEU A 106 11.83 -20.90 -19.41
CA LEU A 106 11.48 -21.09 -18.01
C LEU A 106 9.96 -21.07 -17.78
N GLY A 107 9.18 -20.46 -18.68
CA GLY A 107 7.71 -20.35 -18.56
C GLY A 107 7.22 -19.38 -17.49
N VAL A 108 8.08 -18.99 -16.55
CA VAL A 108 7.81 -18.04 -15.46
C VAL A 108 8.97 -17.07 -15.28
N PRO A 109 8.73 -15.85 -14.76
CA PRO A 109 9.82 -14.96 -14.37
C PRO A 109 10.64 -15.62 -13.26
N SER A 110 11.95 -15.40 -13.27
CA SER A 110 12.80 -15.87 -12.18
C SER A 110 13.86 -14.84 -11.84
N THR A 111 14.24 -14.73 -10.57
CA THR A 111 15.32 -13.84 -10.16
C THR A 111 16.66 -14.50 -10.42
N CYS A 112 17.42 -13.93 -11.35
CA CYS A 112 18.81 -14.24 -11.62
C CYS A 112 19.58 -12.95 -11.94
N VAL A 113 20.54 -12.59 -11.09
CA VAL A 113 21.36 -11.39 -11.28
C VAL A 113 22.83 -11.75 -11.41
N THR A 114 23.55 -11.04 -12.29
CA THR A 114 25.01 -11.10 -12.42
C THR A 114 25.58 -9.71 -12.17
N PHE A 115 26.75 -9.68 -11.54
CA PHE A 115 27.50 -8.45 -11.27
C PHE A 115 28.73 -8.31 -12.16
N LEU A 116 29.00 -9.33 -12.99
CA LEU A 116 30.13 -9.37 -13.89
C LEU A 116 29.61 -9.19 -15.33
N PRO A 117 30.04 -8.13 -16.05
CA PRO A 117 29.51 -7.83 -17.38
C PRO A 117 29.85 -8.89 -18.43
N ASN A 118 30.94 -9.64 -18.22
CA ASN A 118 31.41 -10.67 -19.16
C ASN A 118 30.99 -12.10 -18.75
N ASP A 119 30.53 -12.30 -17.52
CA ASP A 119 30.18 -13.62 -16.98
C ASP A 119 28.69 -13.68 -16.67
N ASN A 120 27.92 -14.10 -17.67
CA ASN A 120 26.48 -14.21 -17.57
C ASN A 120 26.05 -15.67 -17.37
N PHE A 121 26.18 -16.17 -16.15
CA PHE A 121 25.69 -17.50 -15.78
C PHE A 121 24.15 -17.62 -15.87
N CYS A 122 23.41 -16.51 -15.75
CA CYS A 122 21.96 -16.49 -15.91
C CYS A 122 21.51 -16.81 -17.34
N SER A 123 22.42 -16.71 -18.31
CA SER A 123 22.16 -17.10 -19.69
C SER A 123 22.27 -18.61 -19.94
N LEU A 124 22.86 -19.39 -19.03
CA LEU A 124 23.21 -20.78 -19.26
C LEU A 124 22.28 -21.71 -18.48
N ALA A 125 21.59 -22.60 -19.19
CA ALA A 125 20.77 -23.64 -18.57
C ALA A 125 21.58 -24.62 -17.71
N SER A 126 22.83 -24.87 -18.09
CA SER A 126 23.77 -25.66 -17.30
C SER A 126 25.21 -25.28 -17.61
N LEU A 127 26.04 -25.28 -16.57
CA LEU A 127 27.50 -25.24 -16.72
C LEU A 127 28.03 -26.68 -16.70
N PRO A 128 28.60 -27.17 -17.81
CA PRO A 128 29.16 -28.51 -17.86
C PRO A 128 30.34 -28.64 -16.89
N SER A 129 30.57 -29.84 -16.37
CA SER A 129 31.76 -30.13 -15.57
C SER A 129 33.02 -30.01 -16.39
N ILE A 130 34.12 -29.62 -15.73
CA ILE A 130 35.42 -29.54 -16.39
C ILE A 130 35.78 -30.96 -16.88
N PRO A 131 36.03 -31.17 -18.18
CA PRO A 131 36.36 -32.49 -18.68
C PRO A 131 37.69 -32.94 -18.09
N GLY A 132 37.64 -33.91 -17.18
CA GLY A 132 38.84 -34.62 -16.75
C GLY A 132 39.51 -35.31 -17.94
N PRO A 133 40.84 -35.51 -17.91
CA PRO A 133 41.56 -36.17 -18.98
C PRO A 133 40.94 -37.55 -19.27
N ALA A 134 40.62 -37.79 -20.53
CA ALA A 134 39.89 -38.97 -20.96
C ALA A 134 40.79 -40.21 -20.87
N GLY A 135 40.51 -41.10 -19.91
CA GLY A 135 41.19 -42.38 -19.75
C GLY A 135 41.46 -42.68 -18.28
N SER A 136 41.43 -43.96 -17.88
CA SER A 136 41.96 -44.37 -16.57
C SER A 136 43.47 -44.15 -16.61
N LEU A 137 43.89 -42.93 -16.31
CA LEU A 137 45.29 -42.61 -16.15
C LEU A 137 45.76 -43.41 -14.95
N ASN A 138 46.47 -44.49 -15.25
CA ASN A 138 47.10 -45.31 -14.24
C ASN A 138 47.96 -44.40 -13.36
N ASN A 139 47.84 -44.56 -12.04
CA ASN A 139 48.48 -43.77 -10.98
C ASN A 139 50.03 -43.76 -11.00
N LEU A 140 50.66 -44.12 -12.13
CA LEU A 140 52.10 -44.26 -12.28
C LEU A 140 52.80 -42.96 -12.68
N ASP A 141 52.06 -41.92 -13.11
CA ASP A 141 52.63 -40.60 -13.41
C ASP A 141 52.22 -39.56 -12.37
N ALA A 142 53.21 -39.08 -11.60
CA ALA A 142 53.03 -38.04 -10.59
C ALA A 142 52.48 -36.73 -11.17
N ILE A 143 52.77 -36.43 -12.45
CA ILE A 143 52.27 -35.24 -13.15
C ILE A 143 50.76 -35.37 -13.38
N MET A 144 50.30 -36.56 -13.79
CA MET A 144 48.87 -36.81 -14.01
C MET A 144 48.07 -36.81 -12.70
N GLY A 145 48.67 -37.30 -11.61
CA GLY A 145 48.09 -37.18 -10.27
C GLY A 145 47.93 -35.72 -9.83
N ALA A 146 48.97 -34.89 -10.01
CA ALA A 146 48.92 -33.47 -9.70
C ALA A 146 47.89 -32.71 -10.56
N LEU A 147 47.83 -32.98 -11.86
CA LEU A 147 46.84 -32.39 -12.77
C LEU A 147 45.42 -32.76 -12.38
N LYS A 148 45.18 -34.03 -12.02
CA LYS A 148 43.86 -34.48 -11.52
C LYS A 148 43.47 -33.73 -10.25
N ASN A 149 44.38 -33.60 -9.28
CA ASN A 149 44.11 -32.87 -8.04
C ASN A 149 43.79 -31.39 -8.31
N GLN A 150 44.51 -30.75 -9.25
CA GLN A 150 44.21 -29.37 -9.66
C GLN A 150 42.85 -29.26 -10.35
N LEU A 151 42.50 -30.21 -11.23
CA LEU A 151 41.18 -30.25 -11.89
C LEU A 151 40.05 -30.49 -10.88
N ASP A 152 40.23 -31.39 -9.93
CA ASP A 152 39.26 -31.65 -8.86
C ASP A 152 39.10 -30.41 -7.96
N THR A 153 40.19 -29.65 -7.72
CA THR A 153 40.15 -28.37 -7.01
C THR A 153 39.39 -27.29 -7.79
N LEU A 154 39.66 -27.14 -9.09
CA LEU A 154 38.97 -26.19 -9.97
C LEU A 154 37.48 -26.52 -10.10
N GLU A 155 37.15 -27.81 -10.21
CA GLU A 155 35.78 -28.30 -10.23
C GLU A 155 35.08 -28.05 -8.88
N GLY A 156 35.81 -28.16 -7.77
CA GLY A 156 35.34 -27.77 -6.44
C GLY A 156 34.97 -26.29 -6.37
N ILE A 157 35.87 -25.40 -6.81
CA ILE A 157 35.65 -23.95 -6.87
C ILE A 157 34.45 -23.62 -7.77
N ARG A 158 34.33 -24.30 -8.93
CA ARG A 158 33.20 -24.13 -9.84
C ARG A 158 31.89 -24.50 -9.16
N LYS A 159 31.83 -25.67 -8.52
CA LYS A 159 30.65 -26.15 -7.78
C LYS A 159 30.27 -25.20 -6.65
N GLU A 160 31.24 -24.73 -5.87
CA GLU A 160 31.03 -23.73 -4.83
C GLU A 160 30.49 -22.40 -5.37
N GLY A 161 31.05 -21.92 -6.49
CA GLY A 161 30.58 -20.72 -7.17
C GLY A 161 29.12 -20.84 -7.63
N CYS A 162 28.73 -21.98 -8.19
CA CYS A 162 27.34 -22.24 -8.60
C CYS A 162 26.37 -22.18 -7.41
N VAL A 163 26.71 -22.85 -6.30
CA VAL A 163 25.93 -22.79 -5.06
C VAL A 163 25.85 -21.35 -4.54
N GLY A 164 26.97 -20.63 -4.56
CA GLY A 164 27.03 -19.24 -4.13
C GLY A 164 26.12 -18.31 -4.94
N ILE A 165 26.08 -18.49 -6.26
CA ILE A 165 25.18 -17.76 -7.16
C ILE A 165 23.72 -18.05 -6.85
N GLY A 166 23.36 -19.34 -6.74
CA GLY A 166 22.00 -19.74 -6.41
C GLY A 166 21.54 -19.17 -5.06
N GLN A 167 22.42 -19.18 -4.07
CA GLN A 167 22.18 -18.56 -2.77
C GLN A 167 22.05 -17.03 -2.86
N MET A 168 22.82 -16.34 -3.70
CA MET A 168 22.67 -14.89 -3.92
C MET A 168 21.31 -14.52 -4.52
N ASN A 169 20.86 -15.24 -5.55
CA ASN A 169 19.56 -15.00 -6.19
C ASN A 169 18.40 -15.20 -5.20
N GLN A 170 18.49 -16.27 -4.41
CA GLN A 170 17.55 -16.59 -3.34
C GLN A 170 17.56 -15.53 -2.23
N MET A 171 18.74 -15.08 -1.77
CA MET A 171 18.87 -13.98 -0.79
C MET A 171 18.29 -12.67 -1.32
N LEU A 172 18.53 -12.34 -2.60
CA LEU A 172 18.00 -11.12 -3.19
C LEU A 172 16.47 -11.12 -3.25
N MET A 173 15.88 -12.23 -3.72
CA MET A 173 14.43 -12.42 -3.71
C MET A 173 13.88 -12.28 -2.29
N PHE A 174 14.57 -12.91 -1.34
CA PHE A 174 14.21 -12.82 0.06
C PHE A 174 14.18 -11.36 0.56
N TYR A 175 15.21 -10.56 0.30
CA TYR A 175 15.21 -9.15 0.69
C TYR A 175 14.11 -8.33 0.00
N TRP A 176 13.81 -8.60 -1.28
CA TRP A 176 12.71 -7.92 -1.96
C TRP A 176 11.35 -8.17 -1.32
N LEU A 177 11.16 -9.33 -0.71
CA LEU A 177 9.92 -9.67 0.00
C LEU A 177 9.96 -9.21 1.46
N TRP A 178 11.09 -9.37 2.16
CA TRP A 178 11.15 -9.41 3.63
C TRP A 178 12.14 -8.46 4.27
N ASN A 179 12.86 -7.65 3.51
CA ASN A 179 13.85 -6.76 4.10
C ASN A 179 13.20 -5.80 5.11
N THR A 180 13.73 -5.77 6.33
CA THR A 180 13.28 -4.90 7.42
C THR A 180 14.23 -3.74 7.70
N ASP A 181 15.40 -3.72 7.04
CA ASP A 181 16.42 -2.68 7.13
C ASP A 181 16.60 -2.01 5.76
N PRO A 182 16.07 -0.79 5.54
CA PRO A 182 16.18 -0.10 4.25
C PRO A 182 17.62 0.02 3.73
N SER A 183 18.61 0.06 4.62
CA SER A 183 20.02 0.24 4.27
C SER A 183 20.78 -1.07 4.11
N LEU A 184 20.26 -2.17 4.68
CA LEU A 184 20.92 -3.46 4.90
C LEU A 184 22.21 -3.41 5.74
N GLU A 185 22.56 -2.27 6.35
CA GLU A 185 23.79 -2.11 7.15
C GLU A 185 23.75 -2.94 8.41
N ALA A 186 22.61 -2.95 9.09
CA ALA A 186 22.47 -3.61 10.36
C ALA A 186 22.32 -5.12 10.16
N VAL A 187 21.73 -5.56 9.03
CA VAL A 187 21.78 -6.97 8.59
C VAL A 187 23.22 -7.40 8.31
N ALA A 188 24.00 -6.58 7.60
CA ALA A 188 25.41 -6.89 7.33
C ALA A 188 26.25 -6.96 8.60
N GLY A 189 26.03 -6.06 9.56
CA GLY A 189 26.68 -6.10 10.87
C GLY A 189 26.32 -7.35 11.66
N ALA A 190 25.04 -7.73 11.68
CA ALA A 190 24.57 -8.94 12.38
C ALA A 190 25.20 -10.22 11.79
N LEU A 191 25.26 -10.33 10.46
CA LEU A 191 25.89 -11.48 9.80
C LEU A 191 27.41 -11.53 10.04
N THR A 192 28.07 -10.39 10.23
CA THR A 192 29.51 -10.37 10.54
C THR A 192 29.80 -10.83 11.97
N ASN A 193 28.85 -10.62 12.90
CA ASN A 193 29.02 -10.88 14.34
C ASN A 193 28.49 -12.24 14.80
N ALA A 194 27.43 -12.74 14.18
CA ALA A 194 27.08 -14.14 14.33
C ALA A 194 28.26 -14.95 13.80
N ASN A 195 28.62 -16.08 14.40
CA ASN A 195 29.61 -17.04 13.85
C ASN A 195 29.17 -17.64 12.48
N SER A 196 28.34 -16.92 11.74
CA SER A 196 27.81 -17.21 10.45
C SER A 196 28.92 -17.17 9.41
N LYS A 197 28.71 -17.92 8.32
CA LYS A 197 29.71 -18.08 7.27
C LYS A 197 30.05 -16.70 6.68
N PRO A 198 31.32 -16.24 6.71
CA PRO A 198 31.71 -14.90 6.24
C PRO A 198 31.33 -14.64 4.78
N GLU A 199 31.12 -15.71 4.01
CA GLU A 199 30.57 -15.68 2.66
C GLU A 199 29.22 -14.94 2.56
N TYR A 200 28.32 -15.07 3.53
CA TYR A 200 27.00 -14.39 3.47
C TYR A 200 27.14 -12.88 3.61
N ALA A 201 28.02 -12.41 4.50
CA ALA A 201 28.31 -10.99 4.64
C ALA A 201 28.93 -10.42 3.35
N GLN A 202 29.83 -11.17 2.70
CA GLN A 202 30.39 -10.77 1.40
C GLN A 202 29.34 -10.72 0.30
N ARG A 203 28.46 -11.71 0.21
CA ARG A 203 27.37 -11.74 -0.77
C ARG A 203 26.38 -10.60 -0.54
N LEU A 204 26.02 -10.33 0.71
CA LEU A 204 25.16 -9.20 1.06
C LEU A 204 25.78 -7.87 0.65
N LYS A 205 27.11 -7.70 0.78
CA LYS A 205 27.81 -6.49 0.33
C LYS A 205 27.58 -6.23 -1.17
N VAL A 206 27.54 -7.29 -1.99
CA VAL A 206 27.27 -7.20 -3.42
C VAL A 206 25.78 -6.94 -3.68
N LEU A 207 24.89 -7.65 -2.98
CA LEU A 207 23.44 -7.52 -3.12
C LEU A 207 22.86 -6.20 -2.60
N ARG A 208 23.60 -5.48 -1.74
CA ARG A 208 23.12 -4.29 -1.02
C ARG A 208 22.52 -3.23 -1.96
N SER A 209 23.12 -3.02 -3.13
CA SER A 209 22.61 -2.05 -4.11
C SER A 209 21.24 -2.42 -4.69
N LEU A 210 20.95 -3.71 -4.84
CA LEU A 210 19.69 -4.21 -5.41
C LEU A 210 18.63 -4.51 -4.34
N GLY A 211 19.05 -4.82 -3.12
CA GLY A 211 18.19 -5.19 -1.99
C GLY A 211 17.74 -4.03 -1.09
N GLN A 212 18.19 -2.79 -1.35
CA GLN A 212 17.86 -1.60 -0.56
C GLN A 212 16.35 -1.34 -0.46
N GLY A 213 15.92 -0.63 0.59
CA GLY A 213 14.53 -0.32 0.90
C GLY A 213 13.79 -1.47 1.59
N LEU A 214 12.65 -1.18 2.19
CA LEU A 214 11.85 -2.24 2.82
C LEU A 214 11.39 -3.25 1.78
N GLY A 215 11.30 -4.51 2.22
CA GLY A 215 10.66 -5.57 1.46
C GLY A 215 9.16 -5.29 1.33
N LEU A 216 8.53 -5.93 0.35
CA LEU A 216 7.09 -5.84 0.12
C LEU A 216 6.30 -6.03 1.41
N MET A 217 6.59 -7.10 2.16
CA MET A 217 5.75 -7.55 3.25
C MET A 217 5.80 -6.64 4.48
N PRO A 218 6.98 -6.25 5.02
CA PRO A 218 7.05 -5.25 6.08
C PRO A 218 6.37 -3.93 5.69
N ARG A 219 6.58 -3.47 4.45
CA ARG A 219 6.01 -2.20 3.97
C ARG A 219 4.48 -2.24 3.90
N GLU A 220 3.90 -3.31 3.34
CA GLU A 220 2.45 -3.50 3.30
C GLU A 220 1.82 -3.58 4.69
N ILE A 221 2.47 -4.29 5.63
CA ILE A 221 2.00 -4.39 7.02
C ILE A 221 2.00 -3.01 7.69
N PHE A 222 3.05 -2.22 7.52
CA PHE A 222 3.10 -0.86 8.07
C PHE A 222 2.02 0.04 7.48
N LEU A 223 1.89 0.09 6.15
CA LEU A 223 0.85 0.87 5.48
C LEU A 223 -0.55 0.43 5.95
N ARG A 224 -0.77 -0.88 6.08
CA ARG A 224 -2.03 -1.41 6.57
C ARG A 224 -2.34 -0.98 8.01
N LYS A 225 -1.36 -1.02 8.91
CA LYS A 225 -1.56 -0.59 10.30
C LYS A 225 -1.87 0.90 10.43
N ARG A 226 -1.28 1.73 9.57
CA ARG A 226 -1.65 3.15 9.45
C ARG A 226 -3.09 3.32 8.98
N ILE A 227 -3.52 2.54 7.98
CA ILE A 227 -4.91 2.53 7.51
C ILE A 227 -5.86 2.07 8.61
N ASP A 228 -5.53 1.03 9.36
CA ASP A 228 -6.35 0.54 10.49
C ASP A 228 -6.51 1.63 11.56
N THR A 229 -5.44 2.37 11.85
CA THR A 229 -5.47 3.51 12.78
C THR A 229 -6.38 4.64 12.29
N LEU A 230 -6.25 5.05 11.02
CA LEU A 230 -7.15 6.05 10.44
C LEU A 230 -8.61 5.56 10.38
N ASN A 231 -8.82 4.27 10.10
CA ASN A 231 -10.14 3.64 10.14
C ASN A 231 -10.73 3.68 11.57
N GLN A 232 -9.90 3.47 12.60
CA GLN A 232 -10.31 3.64 13.99
C GLN A 232 -10.69 5.10 14.31
N TYR A 233 -9.96 6.08 13.78
CA TYR A 233 -10.30 7.51 13.95
C TYR A 233 -11.65 7.86 13.32
N VAL A 234 -11.92 7.38 12.09
CA VAL A 234 -13.21 7.60 11.43
C VAL A 234 -14.34 6.96 12.24
N ASN A 235 -14.12 5.74 12.73
CA ASN A 235 -15.04 4.98 13.57
C ASN A 235 -15.00 5.36 15.05
N PHE A 236 -14.36 6.47 15.43
CA PHE A 236 -14.26 6.84 16.84
C PHE A 236 -15.64 7.00 17.47
N LYS A 237 -15.79 6.48 18.69
CA LYS A 237 -17.07 6.41 19.43
C LYS A 237 -17.74 7.80 19.51
N PRO A 238 -19.06 7.91 19.26
CA PRO A 238 -19.77 9.18 19.40
C PRO A 238 -19.58 9.78 20.79
N GLN A 239 -19.33 11.09 20.83
CA GLN A 239 -19.27 11.86 22.07
C GLN A 239 -20.63 12.53 22.36
N THR A 240 -21.04 12.53 23.62
CA THR A 240 -22.30 13.15 24.08
C THR A 240 -22.01 14.20 25.14
N ASN A 241 -22.92 15.16 25.29
CA ASN A 241 -22.81 16.30 26.20
C ASN A 241 -21.46 17.03 26.06
N VAL A 242 -20.99 17.20 24.82
CA VAL A 242 -19.73 17.89 24.55
C VAL A 242 -19.94 19.38 24.79
N ASP A 243 -19.20 19.92 25.76
CA ASP A 243 -19.11 21.34 26.10
C ASP A 243 -17.65 21.83 25.96
N VAL A 244 -17.39 23.11 26.28
CA VAL A 244 -16.02 23.69 26.22
C VAL A 244 -15.04 22.92 27.11
N LYS A 245 -15.48 22.44 28.29
CA LYS A 245 -14.63 21.69 29.21
C LYS A 245 -14.25 20.33 28.63
N ALA A 246 -15.21 19.63 28.03
CA ALA A 246 -15.01 18.37 27.33
C ALA A 246 -14.03 18.56 26.16
N VAL A 247 -14.21 19.60 25.33
CA VAL A 247 -13.29 19.89 24.22
C VAL A 247 -11.87 20.17 24.71
N ASN A 248 -11.70 20.93 25.79
CA ASN A 248 -10.38 21.18 26.37
C ASN A 248 -9.74 19.90 26.93
N ALA A 249 -10.53 19.00 27.52
CA ALA A 249 -10.05 17.69 27.95
C ALA A 249 -9.64 16.82 26.75
N LEU A 250 -10.41 16.82 25.66
CA LEU A 250 -10.09 16.09 24.42
C LEU A 250 -8.80 16.63 23.76
N LYS A 251 -8.59 17.95 23.75
CA LYS A 251 -7.36 18.59 23.27
C LYS A 251 -6.12 18.23 24.11
N GLY A 252 -6.30 18.05 25.41
CA GLY A 252 -5.24 17.64 26.34
C GLY A 252 -4.96 16.13 26.34
N GLY A 253 -5.74 15.33 25.59
CA GLY A 253 -5.56 13.89 25.47
C GLY A 253 -4.26 13.50 24.77
N THR A 254 -3.83 12.25 24.97
CA THR A 254 -2.59 11.70 24.39
C THR A 254 -2.65 11.57 22.87
N ASP A 255 -3.85 11.38 22.32
CA ASP A 255 -4.12 11.30 20.88
C ASP A 255 -5.27 12.25 20.51
N TRP A 256 -4.97 13.54 20.48
CA TRP A 256 -5.95 14.57 20.11
C TRP A 256 -6.45 14.42 18.67
N ALA A 257 -5.66 13.80 17.78
CA ALA A 257 -6.02 13.59 16.38
C ALA A 257 -7.22 12.64 16.24
N MET A 258 -7.30 11.62 17.11
CA MET A 258 -8.49 10.76 17.22
C MET A 258 -9.77 11.55 17.55
N HIS A 259 -9.64 12.65 18.28
CA HIS A 259 -10.75 13.52 18.71
C HIS A 259 -10.97 14.75 17.83
N GLU A 260 -10.17 14.94 16.77
CA GLU A 260 -10.21 16.13 15.92
C GLU A 260 -11.62 16.38 15.37
N ARG A 261 -12.34 15.31 14.98
CA ARG A 261 -13.72 15.37 14.47
C ARG A 261 -14.66 16.11 15.43
N THR A 262 -14.72 15.65 16.68
CA THR A 262 -15.60 16.20 17.71
C THR A 262 -15.16 17.60 18.12
N ILE A 263 -13.85 17.82 18.26
CA ILE A 263 -13.27 19.12 18.62
C ILE A 263 -13.65 20.18 17.58
N GLN A 264 -13.42 19.90 16.29
CA GLN A 264 -13.70 20.85 15.21
C GLN A 264 -15.19 21.09 15.06
N ALA A 265 -16.02 20.05 15.12
CA ALA A 265 -17.48 20.19 15.10
C ALA A 265 -17.98 21.13 16.20
N TYR A 266 -17.60 20.89 17.45
CA TYR A 266 -18.05 21.73 18.56
C TYR A 266 -17.54 23.17 18.43
N LEU A 267 -16.25 23.38 18.15
CA LEU A 267 -15.69 24.73 18.05
C LEU A 267 -16.32 25.53 16.90
N SER A 268 -16.63 24.88 15.78
CA SER A 268 -17.36 25.52 14.68
C SER A 268 -18.76 25.98 15.10
N ALA A 269 -19.53 25.14 15.82
CA ALA A 269 -20.81 25.58 16.38
C ALA A 269 -20.62 26.72 17.41
N TYR A 270 -19.74 26.52 18.38
CA TYR A 270 -19.50 27.44 19.49
C TYR A 270 -19.13 28.85 19.02
N HIS A 271 -18.21 28.97 18.06
CA HIS A 271 -17.79 30.28 17.54
C HIS A 271 -18.83 30.93 16.61
N THR A 272 -19.83 30.19 16.15
CA THR A 272 -20.94 30.72 15.34
C THR A 272 -22.07 31.25 16.23
N LEU A 273 -22.22 30.70 17.44
CA LEU A 273 -23.20 31.17 18.42
C LEU A 273 -22.74 32.51 18.99
N GLY A 274 -23.53 33.56 18.80
CA GLY A 274 -23.21 34.89 19.31
C GLY A 274 -23.29 34.94 20.84
N ALA A 275 -22.26 35.52 21.47
CA ALA A 275 -22.15 35.67 22.93
C ALA A 275 -23.34 36.42 23.57
N ASN A 276 -24.07 37.23 22.79
CA ASN A 276 -25.23 37.97 23.26
C ASN A 276 -26.51 37.12 23.36
N THR A 277 -26.58 35.98 22.69
CA THR A 277 -27.76 35.09 22.68
C THR A 277 -27.58 33.91 23.62
N PHE A 278 -26.32 33.45 23.78
CA PHE A 278 -25.93 32.32 24.61
C PHE A 278 -24.77 32.79 25.51
N SER A 279 -25.07 33.12 26.77
CA SER A 279 -24.13 33.83 27.64
C SER A 279 -23.15 32.90 28.35
N ASP A 280 -23.60 31.69 28.72
CA ASP A 280 -22.77 30.68 29.37
C ASP A 280 -22.32 29.61 28.36
N SER A 281 -21.01 29.38 28.27
CA SER A 281 -20.43 28.26 27.54
C SER A 281 -20.92 26.89 28.00
N ALA A 282 -21.33 26.75 29.27
CA ALA A 282 -21.89 25.52 29.82
C ALA A 282 -23.29 25.20 29.31
N ASP A 283 -23.99 26.20 28.76
CA ASP A 283 -25.33 26.02 28.20
C ASP A 283 -25.32 25.49 26.78
N ILE A 284 -24.16 25.42 26.11
CA ILE A 284 -24.01 24.90 24.75
C ILE A 284 -23.46 23.48 24.82
N GLN A 285 -24.30 22.51 24.45
CA GLN A 285 -23.99 21.08 24.45
C GLN A 285 -24.17 20.47 23.06
N MET A 286 -23.25 19.62 22.66
CA MET A 286 -23.34 18.87 21.40
C MET A 286 -23.34 17.36 21.67
N ASP A 287 -24.22 16.64 20.99
CA ASP A 287 -24.24 15.17 20.95
C ASP A 287 -23.97 14.70 19.52
N GLU A 288 -23.04 13.77 19.33
CA GLU A 288 -22.81 13.09 18.06
C GLU A 288 -23.83 11.95 17.89
N LEU A 289 -24.55 11.95 16.77
CA LEU A 289 -25.60 10.98 16.42
C LEU A 289 -25.06 9.99 15.39
N LEU A 290 -24.15 9.12 15.81
CA LEU A 290 -23.46 8.18 14.91
C LEU A 290 -23.96 6.74 15.13
N PRO A 291 -23.94 5.88 14.10
CA PRO A 291 -24.42 4.50 14.23
C PRO A 291 -23.50 3.74 15.18
N GLU A 292 -24.07 3.06 16.17
CA GLU A 292 -23.33 2.25 17.12
C GLU A 292 -22.96 0.89 16.50
N GLY A 293 -21.67 0.58 16.47
CA GLY A 293 -21.13 -0.75 16.22
C GLY A 293 -20.83 -1.47 17.53
N LYS A 294 -20.29 -2.69 17.43
CA LYS A 294 -19.99 -3.54 18.60
C LYS A 294 -19.11 -2.85 19.65
N ASP A 295 -18.06 -2.15 19.20
CA ASP A 295 -17.04 -1.55 20.07
C ASP A 295 -16.75 -0.07 19.72
N SER A 296 -17.34 0.47 18.64
CA SER A 296 -17.04 1.79 18.09
C SER A 296 -18.15 2.25 17.13
N ALA A 297 -18.04 3.44 16.52
CA ALA A 297 -19.01 3.86 15.50
C ALA A 297 -18.89 3.00 14.24
N ASN A 298 -20.00 2.68 13.57
CA ASN A 298 -19.98 1.89 12.33
C ASN A 298 -20.09 2.81 11.10
N LEU A 299 -19.03 3.56 10.81
CA LEU A 299 -19.00 4.60 9.76
C LEU A 299 -18.14 4.22 8.55
N LEU A 300 -17.16 3.34 8.75
CA LEU A 300 -16.27 2.85 7.71
C LEU A 300 -15.93 1.39 7.98
N GLN A 301 -16.20 0.52 7.00
CA GLN A 301 -15.72 -0.85 7.02
C GLN A 301 -14.79 -1.04 5.83
N LEU A 302 -13.60 -1.57 6.12
CA LEU A 302 -12.57 -1.85 5.13
C LEU A 302 -12.39 -3.36 5.02
N GLN A 303 -12.47 -3.86 3.79
CA GLN A 303 -12.20 -5.24 3.45
C GLN A 303 -10.77 -5.35 2.93
N ASN A 304 -10.05 -6.38 3.37
CA ASN A 304 -8.69 -6.63 2.92
C ASN A 304 -8.73 -7.09 1.46
N VAL A 305 -7.90 -6.49 0.62
CA VAL A 305 -7.61 -7.02 -0.71
C VAL A 305 -6.33 -7.82 -0.59
N THR A 306 -6.48 -9.15 -0.56
CA THR A 306 -5.36 -10.08 -0.44
C THR A 306 -4.99 -10.66 -1.80
N THR A 307 -3.75 -11.11 -1.92
CA THR A 307 -3.29 -11.88 -3.07
C THR A 307 -2.41 -13.02 -2.61
N SER A 308 -2.52 -14.17 -3.25
CA SER A 308 -1.57 -15.25 -3.09
C SER A 308 -0.78 -15.43 -4.39
N PHE A 309 0.54 -15.54 -4.27
CA PHE A 309 1.41 -15.69 -5.43
C PHE A 309 2.72 -16.40 -5.07
N ASP A 310 3.31 -17.05 -6.05
CA ASP A 310 4.61 -17.69 -5.98
C ASP A 310 5.61 -16.89 -6.79
N VAL A 311 6.82 -16.74 -6.24
CA VAL A 311 7.94 -16.13 -6.95
C VAL A 311 9.08 -17.10 -7.04
N PHE A 312 9.84 -17.02 -8.13
CA PHE A 312 10.91 -17.97 -8.40
C PHE A 312 12.26 -17.27 -8.35
N ALA A 313 13.24 -17.94 -7.75
CA ALA A 313 14.64 -17.60 -7.92
C ALA A 313 15.35 -18.71 -8.69
N THR A 314 16.36 -18.32 -9.46
CA THR A 314 17.25 -19.27 -10.11
C THR A 314 18.29 -19.77 -9.10
N ASP A 315 18.37 -21.08 -8.97
CA ASP A 315 19.38 -21.80 -8.20
C ASP A 315 20.22 -22.69 -9.13
N PHE A 316 21.40 -23.10 -8.67
CA PHE A 316 22.26 -24.02 -9.40
C PHE A 316 22.54 -25.23 -8.53
N ALA A 317 21.95 -26.36 -8.88
CA ALA A 317 22.07 -27.57 -8.11
C ALA A 317 23.46 -28.21 -8.24
N VAL A 318 23.94 -28.78 -7.14
CA VAL A 318 25.18 -29.56 -7.11
C VAL A 318 24.92 -30.90 -6.43
N GLY A 319 24.90 -31.99 -7.21
CA GLY A 319 24.82 -33.38 -6.73
C GLY A 319 23.45 -34.06 -6.88
N GLY A 320 23.43 -35.40 -6.77
CA GLY A 320 22.29 -36.26 -7.13
C GLY A 320 21.16 -36.37 -6.08
N ASN A 321 21.35 -35.89 -4.85
CA ASN A 321 20.34 -35.97 -3.78
C ASN A 321 19.48 -34.71 -3.65
N ASP A 322 19.73 -33.69 -4.49
CA ASP A 322 18.99 -32.46 -4.43
C ASP A 322 17.72 -32.54 -5.30
N ALA A 323 16.61 -31.90 -4.87
CA ALA A 323 15.35 -31.89 -5.63
C ALA A 323 15.48 -31.21 -7.02
N CYS A 324 16.61 -30.54 -7.24
CA CYS A 324 17.07 -30.05 -8.52
C CYS A 324 18.12 -30.97 -9.16
N ALA A 325 17.94 -32.30 -9.08
CA ALA A 325 18.91 -33.25 -9.61
C ALA A 325 19.30 -32.87 -11.05
N PRO A 326 20.60 -32.88 -11.36
CA PRO A 326 21.08 -32.41 -12.65
C PRO A 326 20.37 -33.16 -13.78
N TYR A 327 20.12 -32.45 -14.89
CA TYR A 327 19.62 -33.09 -16.10
C TYR A 327 20.57 -34.26 -16.44
N THR A 328 20.08 -35.48 -16.27
CA THR A 328 20.87 -36.68 -16.57
C THR A 328 20.79 -36.89 -18.08
N GLU A 329 21.74 -36.31 -18.80
CA GLU A 329 21.90 -36.65 -20.20
C GLU A 329 22.37 -38.10 -20.31
N ASN A 330 21.57 -38.94 -20.96
CA ASN A 330 21.99 -40.28 -21.33
C ASN A 330 23.10 -40.17 -22.36
N LYS A 331 24.33 -40.48 -21.96
CA LYS A 331 25.42 -40.62 -22.91
C LYS A 331 25.23 -41.88 -23.77
N PRO A 332 25.83 -41.92 -24.97
CA PRO A 332 25.89 -43.13 -25.79
C PRO A 332 26.55 -44.32 -25.09
N ASP A 333 27.38 -44.07 -24.07
CA ASP A 333 28.11 -45.09 -23.30
C ASP A 333 27.32 -45.67 -22.10
N GLY A 334 26.06 -45.23 -21.90
CA GLY A 334 25.20 -45.67 -20.80
C GLY A 334 25.58 -45.13 -19.42
N LYS A 335 26.62 -44.28 -19.29
CA LYS A 335 27.02 -43.68 -18.01
C LYS A 335 26.35 -42.31 -17.83
N LYS A 336 25.64 -42.14 -16.71
CA LYS A 336 25.11 -40.84 -16.28
C LYS A 336 26.29 -39.98 -15.78
N ARG A 337 26.50 -38.80 -16.35
CA ARG A 337 27.36 -37.76 -15.74
C ARG A 337 26.48 -36.91 -14.83
N GLU A 338 26.73 -36.93 -13.53
CA GLU A 338 25.93 -36.25 -12.52
C GLU A 338 26.54 -34.91 -12.02
N ASP A 339 27.47 -34.31 -12.77
CA ASP A 339 28.38 -33.28 -12.20
C ASP A 339 28.16 -31.84 -12.70
N GLY A 340 27.16 -31.55 -13.54
CA GLY A 340 26.94 -30.19 -14.06
C GLY A 340 26.21 -29.27 -13.07
N CYS A 341 26.56 -27.97 -13.03
CA CYS A 341 25.74 -26.99 -12.34
C CYS A 341 24.52 -26.72 -13.22
N THR A 342 23.40 -27.37 -12.90
CA THR A 342 22.17 -27.24 -13.70
C THR A 342 21.30 -26.17 -13.07
N GLN A 343 20.84 -25.23 -13.89
CA GLN A 343 19.90 -24.21 -13.46
C GLN A 343 18.59 -24.87 -13.03
N CYS A 344 18.07 -24.43 -11.90
CA CYS A 344 16.83 -24.91 -11.33
C CYS A 344 16.00 -23.74 -10.82
N LEU A 345 14.69 -23.86 -10.92
CA LEU A 345 13.78 -22.88 -10.34
C LEU A 345 13.42 -23.30 -8.91
N VAL A 346 13.67 -22.38 -7.98
CA VAL A 346 13.31 -22.53 -6.58
C VAL A 346 12.15 -21.59 -6.30
N PRO A 347 10.94 -22.13 -5.99
CA PRO A 347 9.85 -21.30 -5.55
C PRO A 347 10.16 -20.74 -4.15
N PHE A 348 9.89 -19.45 -3.97
CA PHE A 348 9.66 -18.83 -2.68
C PHE A 348 8.16 -18.86 -2.47
N PRO A 349 7.67 -19.83 -1.68
CA PRO A 349 6.25 -20.09 -1.57
C PRO A 349 5.53 -18.89 -0.96
N GLN A 350 4.44 -18.44 -1.59
CA GLN A 350 3.39 -17.61 -0.97
C GLN A 350 1.99 -17.85 -1.61
N SER A 351 1.67 -19.08 -2.03
CA SER A 351 0.27 -19.41 -2.38
C SER A 351 -0.29 -20.64 -1.65
N LYS A 352 -1.34 -20.38 -0.83
CA LYS A 352 -2.31 -21.30 -0.18
C LYS A 352 -1.79 -22.49 0.65
N ARG A 353 -0.50 -22.83 0.57
CA ARG A 353 0.15 -23.87 1.39
C ARG A 353 0.51 -23.37 2.79
N PHE A 354 0.55 -22.05 2.98
CA PHE A 354 0.68 -21.42 4.27
C PHE A 354 -0.68 -20.93 4.70
N SER A 355 -1.46 -21.82 5.31
CA SER A 355 -2.75 -21.47 5.89
C SER A 355 -2.57 -20.30 6.87
N GLY A 356 -3.21 -19.17 6.60
CA GLY A 356 -3.42 -18.11 7.58
C GLY A 356 -2.76 -16.75 7.30
N PHE A 357 -2.02 -16.56 6.20
CA PHE A 357 -1.47 -15.22 5.91
C PHE A 357 -1.19 -14.94 4.42
N ASP A 358 -2.19 -14.42 3.72
CA ASP A 358 -2.02 -13.83 2.39
C ASP A 358 -1.62 -12.34 2.51
N PRO A 359 -0.64 -11.84 1.72
CA PRO A 359 -0.32 -10.42 1.71
C PRO A 359 -1.54 -9.56 1.41
N VAL A 360 -1.76 -8.57 2.26
CA VAL A 360 -2.72 -7.50 2.01
C VAL A 360 -2.05 -6.47 1.11
N VAL A 361 -2.50 -6.35 -0.12
CA VAL A 361 -1.95 -5.41 -1.14
C VAL A 361 -2.86 -4.19 -1.36
N GLY A 362 -3.90 -4.07 -0.53
CA GLY A 362 -4.80 -2.93 -0.49
C GLY A 362 -6.01 -3.17 0.40
N VAL A 363 -6.90 -2.19 0.41
CA VAL A 363 -8.19 -2.22 1.08
C VAL A 363 -9.28 -1.73 0.15
N ALA A 364 -10.49 -2.27 0.34
CA ALA A 364 -11.69 -1.82 -0.34
C ALA A 364 -12.72 -1.38 0.70
N LYS A 365 -13.37 -0.24 0.48
CA LYS A 365 -14.51 0.17 1.32
C LYS A 365 -15.71 -0.75 1.07
N ASP A 366 -16.36 -1.22 2.13
CA ASP A 366 -17.65 -1.89 2.01
C ASP A 366 -18.72 -0.89 1.53
N PRO A 367 -19.34 -1.11 0.35
CA PRO A 367 -20.33 -0.18 -0.17
C PRO A 367 -21.56 -0.08 0.73
N LYS A 368 -21.88 -1.11 1.53
CA LYS A 368 -23.06 -1.15 2.41
C LYS A 368 -22.95 -0.21 3.60
N VAL A 369 -21.77 0.33 3.91
CA VAL A 369 -21.56 1.22 5.06
C VAL A 369 -21.43 2.66 4.59
N MET A 370 -22.46 3.46 4.90
CA MET A 370 -22.47 4.88 4.59
C MET A 370 -21.67 5.66 5.65
N THR A 371 -20.69 6.43 5.22
CA THR A 371 -19.99 7.35 6.12
C THR A 371 -20.78 8.64 6.18
N TYR A 372 -21.17 9.10 7.38
CA TYR A 372 -21.80 10.38 7.63
C TYR A 372 -21.41 10.92 9.00
N TYR A 373 -21.69 12.19 9.22
CA TYR A 373 -21.56 12.85 10.51
C TYR A 373 -22.86 13.58 10.82
N ALA A 374 -23.51 13.21 11.91
CA ALA A 374 -24.75 13.82 12.37
C ALA A 374 -24.59 14.27 13.82
N ILE A 375 -25.22 15.39 14.16
CA ILE A 375 -25.16 15.98 15.50
C ILE A 375 -26.53 16.47 15.94
N ARG A 376 -26.68 16.58 17.26
CA ARG A 376 -27.70 17.34 17.96
C ARG A 376 -27.00 18.44 18.75
N LEU A 377 -27.37 19.69 18.50
CA LEU A 377 -26.86 20.85 19.23
C LEU A 377 -27.97 21.39 20.13
N ARG A 378 -27.68 21.51 21.43
CA ARG A 378 -28.58 22.01 22.46
C ARG A 378 -28.00 23.29 23.05
N ALA A 379 -28.82 24.32 23.18
CA ALA A 379 -28.40 25.59 23.75
C ALA A 379 -29.53 26.25 24.54
N LYS A 380 -29.25 26.80 25.72
CA LYS A 380 -30.24 27.59 26.47
C LYS A 380 -30.20 29.04 26.01
N ALA A 381 -31.30 29.52 25.46
CA ALA A 381 -31.42 30.90 25.00
C ALA A 381 -31.97 31.80 26.13
N HIS A 382 -31.30 32.92 26.37
CA HIS A 382 -31.82 33.95 27.28
C HIS A 382 -32.83 34.84 26.56
N ILE A 383 -34.07 34.83 27.05
CA ILE A 383 -35.17 35.62 26.51
C ILE A 383 -35.56 36.68 27.55
N LEU A 384 -35.33 37.96 27.23
CA LEU A 384 -35.44 39.10 28.14
C LEU A 384 -36.78 39.22 28.88
N PHE A 385 -37.89 38.82 28.26
CA PHE A 385 -39.23 38.96 28.86
C PHE A 385 -40.02 37.63 28.89
N SER A 386 -39.34 36.48 28.96
CA SER A 386 -40.02 35.19 28.99
C SER A 386 -40.77 34.98 30.32
N PRO A 387 -42.09 34.75 30.31
CA PRO A 387 -42.82 34.38 31.54
C PRO A 387 -42.53 32.94 31.98
N PHE A 388 -41.80 32.16 31.17
CA PHE A 388 -41.52 30.74 31.38
C PHE A 388 -40.15 30.48 32.02
N GLY A 389 -39.45 31.54 32.47
CA GLY A 389 -38.12 31.47 33.09
C GLY A 389 -36.97 31.68 32.10
N ASP A 390 -35.74 31.76 32.66
CA ASP A 390 -34.53 32.21 31.96
C ASP A 390 -33.87 31.18 31.04
N ASN A 391 -34.47 29.99 30.89
CA ASN A 391 -33.78 28.81 30.34
C ASN A 391 -34.63 28.04 29.32
N LEU A 392 -34.99 28.68 28.20
CA LEU A 392 -35.59 27.94 27.09
C LEU A 392 -34.49 27.15 26.35
N GLU A 393 -34.52 25.83 26.48
CA GLU A 393 -33.61 24.94 25.75
C GLU A 393 -34.07 24.83 24.28
N LEU A 394 -33.18 25.21 23.38
CA LEU A 394 -33.34 25.08 21.95
C LEU A 394 -32.51 23.90 21.45
N THR A 395 -33.08 23.12 20.53
CA THR A 395 -32.41 21.98 19.91
C THR A 395 -32.40 22.15 18.40
N ALA A 396 -31.23 21.94 17.79
CA ALA A 396 -31.05 21.86 16.35
C ALA A 396 -30.36 20.55 15.99
N TYR A 397 -30.66 20.06 14.80
CA TYR A 397 -30.09 18.83 14.27
C TYR A 397 -29.50 19.11 12.89
N SER A 398 -28.37 18.48 12.60
CA SER A 398 -27.79 18.56 11.27
C SER A 398 -26.99 17.30 10.96
N ALA A 399 -26.91 16.96 9.68
CA ALA A 399 -26.13 15.85 9.19
C ALA A 399 -25.46 16.20 7.88
N ALA A 400 -24.21 15.77 7.75
CA ALA A 400 -23.39 15.96 6.57
C ALA A 400 -22.69 14.66 6.21
N GLN A 401 -22.61 14.38 4.91
CA GLN A 401 -21.88 13.26 4.36
C GLN A 401 -20.50 13.74 3.88
N PRO A 402 -19.41 13.14 4.37
CA PRO A 402 -18.10 13.31 3.79
C PRO A 402 -18.04 12.62 2.42
N PHE A 403 -17.68 13.38 1.40
CA PHE A 403 -17.23 12.85 0.13
C PHE A 403 -15.72 12.77 0.20
N GLY A 404 -15.28 11.61 0.66
CA GLY A 404 -13.90 11.20 0.60
C GLY A 404 -13.56 10.50 -0.70
N SER A 405 -12.27 10.36 -0.90
CA SER A 405 -11.61 9.60 -1.95
C SER A 405 -12.09 8.17 -2.11
N ARG A 406 -11.94 7.64 -3.33
CA ARG A 406 -12.17 6.21 -3.61
C ARG A 406 -11.14 5.38 -2.84
N ILE A 407 -11.61 4.61 -1.86
CA ILE A 407 -10.77 3.66 -1.10
C ILE A 407 -10.88 2.30 -1.78
N GLY A 408 -10.17 2.18 -2.90
CA GLY A 408 -10.06 0.96 -3.71
C GLY A 408 -11.38 0.47 -4.30
N PRO A 409 -11.38 -0.12 -5.51
CA PRO A 409 -12.42 -1.05 -5.85
C PRO A 409 -12.23 -2.36 -5.07
N PRO A 410 -13.31 -3.10 -4.75
CA PRO A 410 -13.18 -4.50 -4.38
C PRO A 410 -12.59 -5.26 -5.57
N LEU A 411 -11.35 -5.73 -5.43
CA LEU A 411 -10.64 -6.43 -6.49
C LEU A 411 -10.57 -7.91 -6.16
N ALA A 412 -10.89 -8.74 -7.16
CA ALA A 412 -10.67 -10.17 -7.06
C ALA A 412 -9.17 -10.48 -6.99
N GLU A 413 -8.82 -11.55 -6.29
CA GLU A 413 -7.45 -12.06 -6.19
C GLU A 413 -6.80 -12.27 -7.57
N SER A 414 -7.58 -12.71 -8.57
CA SER A 414 -7.15 -12.92 -9.96
C SER A 414 -6.69 -11.68 -10.73
N ILE A 415 -6.81 -10.49 -10.13
CA ILE A 415 -6.26 -9.25 -10.70
C ILE A 415 -4.80 -9.06 -10.32
N TYR A 416 -4.36 -9.68 -9.23
CA TYR A 416 -3.01 -9.58 -8.68
C TYR A 416 -2.11 -10.75 -9.06
N ASN A 417 -2.67 -11.76 -9.71
CA ASN A 417 -1.91 -12.91 -10.13
C ASN A 417 -2.38 -13.43 -11.48
N THR A 418 -1.51 -14.21 -12.12
CA THR A 418 -1.82 -14.92 -13.33
C THR A 418 -1.31 -16.35 -13.23
N SER A 419 -1.96 -17.29 -13.89
CA SER A 419 -1.46 -18.65 -13.96
C SER A 419 -0.15 -18.67 -14.76
N GLY A 420 0.90 -19.17 -14.12
CA GLY A 420 2.16 -19.49 -14.77
C GLY A 420 2.55 -20.90 -14.39
N SER A 421 3.12 -21.63 -15.33
CA SER A 421 3.75 -22.91 -15.04
C SER A 421 5.16 -22.87 -15.57
N PRO A 422 6.15 -23.29 -14.77
CA PRO A 422 7.45 -23.63 -15.31
C PRO A 422 7.26 -24.59 -16.49
N SER A 423 8.01 -24.37 -17.57
CA SER A 423 8.01 -25.30 -18.70
C SER A 423 8.47 -26.67 -18.22
N GLY A 424 7.81 -27.75 -18.67
CA GLY A 424 8.07 -29.13 -18.22
C GLY A 424 9.47 -29.67 -18.54
N GLN A 425 10.34 -28.86 -19.14
CA GLN A 425 11.75 -29.19 -19.40
C GLN A 425 12.72 -28.65 -18.34
N VAL A 426 12.28 -27.75 -17.44
CA VAL A 426 13.15 -27.17 -16.41
C VAL A 426 13.08 -28.02 -15.15
N PRO A 427 14.21 -28.46 -14.57
CA PRO A 427 14.21 -29.01 -13.22
C PRO A 427 13.66 -27.96 -12.26
N THR A 428 12.57 -28.29 -11.57
CA THR A 428 11.98 -27.43 -10.55
C THR A 428 12.12 -28.11 -9.19
N ARG A 429 12.49 -27.34 -8.17
CA ARG A 429 12.61 -27.82 -6.78
C ARG A 429 11.25 -28.04 -6.09
N CYS A 430 10.18 -28.21 -6.88
CA CYS A 430 8.82 -28.47 -6.40
C CYS A 430 8.67 -29.94 -6.00
N LEU A 431 7.88 -30.19 -4.95
CA LEU A 431 7.53 -31.54 -4.50
C LEU A 431 6.78 -32.37 -5.59
N SER A 432 6.23 -31.72 -6.63
CA SER A 432 5.67 -32.32 -7.85
C SER A 432 5.47 -31.29 -8.99
N ALA A 433 5.37 -31.74 -10.25
CA ALA A 433 5.07 -30.86 -11.39
C ALA A 433 3.71 -30.13 -11.25
N ALA A 434 2.71 -30.79 -10.64
CA ALA A 434 1.41 -30.19 -10.31
C ALA A 434 1.47 -29.16 -9.17
N THR A 435 2.54 -29.17 -8.35
CA THR A 435 2.75 -28.17 -7.29
C THR A 435 3.52 -26.95 -7.77
N CYS A 436 3.95 -26.91 -9.03
CA CYS A 436 4.70 -25.82 -9.64
C CYS A 436 3.83 -24.92 -10.55
N THR A 437 2.55 -25.25 -10.76
CA THR A 437 1.57 -24.35 -11.40
C THR A 437 1.20 -23.25 -10.40
N GLY A 438 2.10 -22.28 -10.26
CA GLY A 438 1.98 -21.18 -9.29
C GLY A 438 1.15 -20.03 -9.83
N LEU A 439 0.60 -19.26 -8.90
CA LEU A 439 0.02 -17.96 -9.19
C LEU A 439 1.19 -16.96 -9.28
N ILE A 440 1.54 -16.48 -10.46
CA ILE A 440 2.64 -15.50 -10.62
C ILE A 440 2.10 -14.11 -10.31
N PRO A 441 2.79 -13.28 -9.50
CA PRO A 441 2.32 -11.93 -9.23
C PRO A 441 2.22 -11.14 -10.55
N ASN A 442 1.14 -10.42 -10.78
CA ASN A 442 0.92 -9.64 -12.00
C ASN A 442 -0.07 -8.52 -11.71
N LEU A 443 -0.11 -7.49 -12.55
CA LEU A 443 -1.16 -6.46 -12.49
C LEU A 443 -1.59 -6.05 -13.88
N PRO A 444 -2.83 -5.62 -14.06
CA PRO A 444 -3.23 -4.88 -15.25
C PRO A 444 -2.56 -3.50 -15.31
N VAL A 445 -2.33 -3.05 -16.53
CA VAL A 445 -1.63 -1.80 -16.86
C VAL A 445 -2.47 -0.94 -17.79
N LYS A 446 -3.07 -1.52 -18.82
CA LYS A 446 -3.80 -0.78 -19.86
C LYS A 446 -5.27 -0.64 -19.53
N ASP A 447 -5.90 0.38 -20.11
CA ASP A 447 -7.34 0.58 -19.98
C ASP A 447 -8.11 -0.57 -20.65
N GLY A 448 -9.22 -0.97 -20.04
CA GLY A 448 -10.03 -2.11 -20.49
C GLY A 448 -9.45 -3.51 -20.23
N GLU A 449 -8.24 -3.64 -19.68
CA GLU A 449 -7.71 -4.95 -19.29
C GLU A 449 -8.55 -5.58 -18.16
N SER A 450 -9.04 -6.80 -18.40
CA SER A 450 -9.77 -7.60 -17.40
C SER A 450 -8.83 -8.26 -16.39
N ALA A 451 -9.41 -8.86 -15.34
CA ALA A 451 -8.69 -9.80 -14.47
C ALA A 451 -7.99 -10.89 -15.31
N GLN A 452 -6.74 -11.17 -15.01
CA GLN A 452 -5.78 -11.74 -15.96
C GLN A 452 -5.82 -13.26 -15.95
N THR A 453 -6.10 -13.88 -17.09
CA THR A 453 -6.05 -15.35 -17.23
C THR A 453 -4.74 -15.86 -17.82
N SER A 454 -3.81 -14.98 -18.27
CA SER A 454 -2.53 -15.41 -18.82
C SER A 454 -1.41 -14.37 -18.72
N LEU A 455 -0.16 -14.87 -18.77
CA LEU A 455 1.10 -14.10 -18.89
C LEU A 455 1.18 -13.19 -20.13
N SER A 456 0.14 -13.11 -20.97
CA SER A 456 0.11 -12.22 -22.14
C SER A 456 -0.40 -10.80 -21.81
N THR A 457 -0.85 -10.56 -20.57
CA THR A 457 -1.53 -9.32 -20.16
C THR A 457 -0.77 -8.60 -19.03
N GLY A 458 -0.97 -7.27 -18.95
CA GLY A 458 -0.43 -6.39 -17.92
C GLY A 458 1.10 -6.39 -17.77
N TRP A 459 1.63 -6.56 -16.56
CA TRP A 459 3.09 -6.43 -16.31
C TRP A 459 3.93 -7.46 -17.04
N ALA A 460 3.39 -8.64 -17.31
CA ALA A 460 4.11 -9.64 -18.09
C ALA A 460 4.24 -9.25 -19.58
N GLN A 461 3.46 -8.29 -20.08
CA GLN A 461 3.43 -7.95 -21.50
C GLN A 461 4.77 -7.35 -21.98
N ASN A 462 5.22 -7.76 -23.17
CA ASN A 462 6.54 -7.37 -23.69
C ASN A 462 6.73 -5.87 -23.85
N ASP A 463 5.70 -5.16 -24.32
CA ASP A 463 5.79 -3.71 -24.51
C ASP A 463 5.85 -2.97 -23.16
N VAL A 464 5.16 -3.46 -22.14
CA VAL A 464 5.28 -2.97 -20.75
C VAL A 464 6.70 -3.19 -20.23
N LEU A 465 7.20 -4.42 -20.29
CA LEU A 465 8.54 -4.76 -19.82
C LEU A 465 9.63 -3.98 -20.54
N ASN A 466 9.54 -3.88 -21.88
CA ASN A 466 10.50 -3.13 -22.68
C ASN A 466 10.46 -1.63 -22.36
N SER A 467 9.26 -1.06 -22.19
CA SER A 467 9.11 0.36 -21.84
C SER A 467 9.68 0.65 -20.45
N LEU A 468 9.41 -0.21 -19.46
CA LEU A 468 9.92 -0.04 -18.10
C LEU A 468 11.43 -0.25 -18.04
N TYR A 469 11.96 -1.24 -18.77
CA TYR A 469 13.40 -1.51 -18.85
C TYR A 469 14.16 -0.33 -19.49
N THR A 470 13.70 0.14 -20.65
CA THR A 470 14.35 1.25 -21.37
C THR A 470 14.24 2.58 -20.63
N ALA A 471 13.06 2.91 -20.11
CA ALA A 471 12.83 4.16 -19.40
C ALA A 471 13.47 4.19 -18.01
N GLY A 472 13.48 3.06 -17.30
CA GLY A 472 14.01 2.98 -15.94
C GLY A 472 15.53 3.02 -15.90
N LEU A 473 16.19 2.29 -16.81
CA LEU A 473 17.65 2.15 -16.81
C LEU A 473 18.37 3.15 -17.73
N GLY A 474 17.62 4.03 -18.41
CA GLY A 474 18.20 5.05 -19.30
C GLY A 474 18.90 4.47 -20.54
N LEU A 475 18.58 3.24 -20.91
CA LEU A 475 19.22 2.53 -22.01
C LEU A 475 18.62 3.04 -23.33
N SER A 476 19.42 3.73 -24.14
CA SER A 476 18.99 4.18 -25.46
C SER A 476 18.68 2.97 -26.33
N GLY A 477 17.43 2.85 -26.77
CA GLY A 477 16.90 1.73 -27.55
C GLY A 477 17.43 1.64 -28.99
N ASN A 478 18.75 1.74 -29.18
CA ASN A 478 19.36 1.23 -30.41
C ASN A 478 19.17 -0.28 -30.39
N GLY A 479 18.09 -0.75 -31.00
CA GLY A 479 17.48 -2.08 -30.89
C GLY A 479 18.33 -3.30 -31.26
N SER A 480 19.65 -3.21 -31.21
CA SER A 480 20.54 -4.36 -31.08
C SER A 480 20.53 -4.82 -29.62
N GLY A 481 19.81 -5.90 -29.32
CA GLY A 481 19.71 -6.54 -28.00
C GLY A 481 21.03 -7.12 -27.47
N GLY A 482 22.09 -6.32 -27.46
CA GLY A 482 23.35 -6.62 -26.81
C GLY A 482 23.22 -6.45 -25.29
N PRO A 483 24.02 -7.20 -24.50
CA PRO A 483 24.07 -7.05 -23.06
C PRO A 483 24.37 -5.60 -22.67
N ILE A 484 23.74 -5.13 -21.59
CA ILE A 484 24.01 -3.80 -21.03
C ILE A 484 25.49 -3.74 -20.62
N SER A 485 26.31 -3.04 -21.38
CA SER A 485 27.69 -2.73 -20.99
C SER A 485 27.80 -1.50 -20.08
N GLN A 486 26.67 -0.87 -19.73
CA GLN A 486 26.64 0.33 -18.90
C GLN A 486 26.50 -0.02 -17.41
N THR A 487 27.29 0.67 -16.57
CA THR A 487 27.15 0.58 -15.11
C THR A 487 25.85 1.24 -14.68
N ILE A 488 24.96 0.47 -14.05
CA ILE A 488 23.71 0.99 -13.46
C ILE A 488 24.04 1.57 -12.08
N SER A 489 23.83 2.87 -11.89
CA SER A 489 24.01 3.50 -10.58
C SER A 489 22.80 3.26 -9.67
N ASN A 490 22.96 3.45 -8.36
CA ASN A 490 21.83 3.41 -7.42
C ASN A 490 20.75 4.45 -7.79
N MET A 491 21.18 5.61 -8.31
CA MET A 491 20.27 6.67 -8.74
C MET A 491 19.40 6.25 -9.91
N ASP A 492 19.96 5.47 -10.84
CA ASP A 492 19.20 4.94 -11.98
C ASP A 492 18.15 3.93 -11.52
N LEU A 493 18.49 3.07 -10.54
CA LEU A 493 17.52 2.16 -9.93
C LEU A 493 16.39 2.90 -9.22
N LEU A 494 16.70 3.97 -8.47
CA LEU A 494 15.67 4.77 -7.80
C LEU A 494 14.75 5.48 -8.80
N LYS A 495 15.30 6.01 -9.91
CA LYS A 495 14.48 6.56 -11.01
C LYS A 495 13.61 5.48 -11.64
N ALA A 496 14.17 4.30 -11.89
CA ALA A 496 13.43 3.18 -12.44
C ALA A 496 12.27 2.73 -11.54
N TYR A 497 12.48 2.69 -10.22
CA TYR A 497 11.43 2.40 -9.26
C TYR A 497 10.32 3.46 -9.31
N GLN A 498 10.65 4.74 -9.43
CA GLN A 498 9.61 5.76 -9.58
C GLN A 498 8.78 5.54 -10.85
N VAL A 499 9.43 5.28 -11.99
CA VAL A 499 8.76 5.01 -13.27
C VAL A 499 7.82 3.81 -13.16
N ALA A 500 8.30 2.73 -12.54
CA ALA A 500 7.52 1.54 -12.27
C ALA A 500 6.31 1.76 -11.34
N MET A 501 6.48 2.63 -10.33
CA MET A 501 5.44 2.97 -9.37
C MET A 501 4.47 4.04 -9.88
N ALA A 502 4.69 4.59 -11.06
CA ALA A 502 3.84 5.63 -11.61
C ALA A 502 2.41 5.11 -11.89
N PRO A 503 1.41 6.01 -11.93
CA PRO A 503 0.05 5.65 -12.28
C PRO A 503 -0.03 5.08 -13.68
N ASN A 504 -0.88 4.06 -13.87
CA ASN A 504 -1.13 3.48 -15.20
C ASN A 504 -2.60 3.63 -15.62
N PRO A 505 -2.94 3.51 -16.92
CA PRO A 505 -4.31 3.69 -17.41
C PRO A 505 -5.36 2.84 -16.72
N TRP A 506 -5.01 1.63 -16.29
CA TRP A 506 -5.94 0.80 -15.53
C TRP A 506 -6.28 1.39 -14.15
N GLU A 507 -5.44 2.20 -13.54
CA GLU A 507 -5.73 2.81 -12.23
C GLU A 507 -6.66 4.02 -12.31
N MET A 508 -6.90 4.53 -13.53
CA MET A 508 -7.82 5.63 -13.80
C MET A 508 -9.21 5.36 -13.18
N GLY A 509 -9.69 6.30 -12.36
CA GLY A 509 -10.99 6.15 -11.70
C GLY A 509 -11.02 5.11 -10.57
N ARG A 510 -9.97 4.31 -10.33
CA ARG A 510 -10.01 3.23 -9.33
C ARG A 510 -9.40 3.65 -8.00
N TYR A 511 -8.31 4.41 -8.04
CA TYR A 511 -7.58 4.86 -6.86
C TYR A 511 -7.57 6.37 -6.79
N ASN A 512 -7.57 6.90 -5.58
CA ASN A 512 -7.33 8.31 -5.36
C ASN A 512 -5.83 8.60 -5.35
N ILE A 513 -5.34 9.19 -6.44
CA ILE A 513 -3.91 9.42 -6.68
C ILE A 513 -3.61 10.91 -6.48
N PRO A 514 -2.79 11.28 -5.48
CA PRO A 514 -2.44 12.67 -5.23
C PRO A 514 -1.54 13.17 -6.37
N ASN A 515 -1.81 14.37 -6.88
CA ASN A 515 -1.03 14.99 -7.96
C ASN A 515 -1.18 16.52 -7.91
N ASP A 516 -0.10 17.21 -8.29
CA ASP A 516 -0.04 18.69 -8.34
C ASP A 516 0.27 19.22 -9.75
N SER A 517 0.27 18.38 -10.79
CA SER A 517 0.73 18.81 -12.13
C SER A 517 -0.25 19.75 -12.85
N ASN A 518 -1.50 19.87 -12.39
CA ASN A 518 -2.41 20.90 -12.84
C ASN A 518 -2.41 22.05 -11.84
N ALA A 519 -2.38 23.29 -12.34
CA ALA A 519 -2.57 24.51 -11.55
C ALA A 519 -4.00 24.55 -10.98
N ASP A 520 -4.25 23.78 -9.92
CA ASP A 520 -5.43 23.91 -9.08
C ASP A 520 -5.12 24.95 -8.02
N PRO A 521 -5.67 26.18 -8.11
CA PRO A 521 -5.32 27.25 -7.18
C PRO A 521 -5.78 26.96 -5.75
N PHE A 522 -6.64 25.95 -5.55
CA PHE A 522 -7.21 25.61 -4.26
C PHE A 522 -6.53 24.42 -3.58
N LEU A 523 -5.72 23.64 -4.30
CA LEU A 523 -5.14 22.43 -3.74
C LEU A 523 -3.71 22.20 -4.21
N GLN A 524 -2.79 22.31 -3.26
CA GLN A 524 -1.41 21.83 -3.38
C GLN A 524 -1.25 20.64 -2.42
N SER A 525 -1.09 19.44 -2.97
CA SER A 525 -0.95 18.20 -2.21
C SER A 525 0.46 17.98 -1.69
N PHE A 526 1.48 18.46 -2.42
CA PHE A 526 2.88 18.24 -2.14
C PHE A 526 3.60 19.56 -1.83
N ASP A 527 4.55 19.52 -0.89
CA ASP A 527 5.45 20.64 -0.61
C ASP A 527 6.34 20.98 -1.81
N SER A 528 7.31 21.89 -1.68
CA SER A 528 8.25 22.22 -2.77
C SER A 528 9.21 21.10 -3.15
N LYS A 529 9.35 20.05 -2.34
CA LYS A 529 10.19 18.87 -2.60
C LYS A 529 9.44 17.69 -3.22
N GLY A 530 8.13 17.82 -3.42
CA GLY A 530 7.29 16.76 -4.00
C GLY A 530 6.89 15.73 -2.97
N VAL A 531 6.89 16.12 -1.68
CA VAL A 531 6.57 15.26 -0.55
C VAL A 531 5.30 15.75 0.10
N ARG A 532 4.40 14.80 0.41
CA ARG A 532 3.24 15.04 1.25
C ARG A 532 3.44 14.26 2.55
N ALA A 533 3.44 14.99 3.66
CA ALA A 533 3.42 14.40 4.99
C ALA A 533 1.96 14.19 5.42
N ILE A 534 1.63 12.98 5.81
CA ILE A 534 0.30 12.60 6.30
C ILE A 534 0.45 12.16 7.75
N TRP A 535 -0.39 12.69 8.64
CA TRP A 535 -0.52 12.18 10.00
C TRP A 535 -1.32 10.87 9.96
N ALA A 536 -0.63 9.74 10.03
CA ALA A 536 -1.23 8.42 9.98
C ALA A 536 -0.40 7.50 10.90
N PRO A 537 -0.64 7.54 12.21
CA PRO A 537 0.19 6.82 13.15
C PRO A 537 0.09 5.31 12.97
N LEU A 538 1.18 4.60 13.27
CA LEU A 538 1.24 3.14 13.19
C LEU A 538 0.38 2.45 14.26
N PHE A 539 0.11 3.12 15.38
CA PHE A 539 -0.72 2.64 16.48
C PHE A 539 -1.39 3.82 17.18
N THR A 540 -2.55 3.57 17.79
CA THR A 540 -3.32 4.57 18.54
C THR A 540 -2.94 4.57 20.02
N GLY A 541 -2.89 5.77 20.64
CA GLY A 541 -2.73 5.94 22.08
C GLY A 541 -1.30 6.08 22.60
N SER A 542 -1.18 6.61 23.83
CA SER A 542 0.09 6.68 24.56
C SER A 542 0.71 5.29 24.65
N SER A 543 2.03 5.24 24.58
CA SER A 543 2.98 4.12 24.61
C SER A 543 2.77 2.98 25.63
N SER A 544 1.64 2.92 26.33
CA SER A 544 1.26 1.96 27.37
C SER A 544 0.36 0.81 26.89
N ALA A 545 -0.24 0.88 25.69
CA ALA A 545 -0.83 -0.31 25.07
C ALA A 545 0.28 -1.14 24.38
N SER A 546 1.04 -1.87 25.20
CA SER A 546 2.21 -2.71 24.82
C SER A 546 1.96 -3.80 23.78
N ASN A 547 0.74 -3.93 23.23
CA ASN A 547 0.30 -5.14 22.54
C ASN A 547 0.05 -4.98 21.03
N SER A 548 0.37 -3.82 20.42
CA SER A 548 0.26 -3.66 18.97
C SER A 548 1.53 -3.10 18.32
N ASN A 549 2.71 -3.47 18.84
CA ASN A 549 3.95 -3.23 18.09
C ASN A 549 3.82 -3.93 16.72
N PRO A 550 3.79 -3.19 15.58
CA PRO A 550 3.66 -3.80 14.26
C PRO A 550 4.82 -4.75 13.94
N ALA A 551 5.95 -4.62 14.64
CA ALA A 551 7.04 -5.60 14.57
C ALA A 551 6.56 -7.01 14.96
N ALA A 552 5.67 -7.16 15.94
CA ALA A 552 5.18 -8.48 16.36
C ALA A 552 4.51 -9.24 15.21
N ALA A 553 3.63 -8.59 14.44
CA ALA A 553 2.99 -9.21 13.28
C ALA A 553 3.99 -9.62 12.19
N ILE A 554 5.05 -8.82 12.00
CA ILE A 554 6.13 -9.13 11.04
C ILE A 554 7.00 -10.29 11.57
N ILE A 555 7.30 -10.31 12.87
CA ILE A 555 8.05 -11.36 13.55
C ILE A 555 7.29 -12.69 13.47
N ASP A 556 5.99 -12.68 13.77
CA ASP A 556 5.12 -13.85 13.66
C ASP A 556 5.16 -14.43 12.24
N TYR A 557 5.16 -13.55 11.23
CA TYR A 557 5.33 -13.99 9.85
C TYR A 557 6.70 -14.60 9.59
N ILE A 558 7.78 -13.91 9.98
CA ILE A 558 9.14 -14.40 9.80
C ILE A 558 9.29 -15.80 10.43
N ASN A 559 8.71 -16.02 11.60
CA ASN A 559 8.71 -17.30 12.29
C ASN A 559 7.90 -18.39 11.57
N LEU A 560 6.69 -18.03 11.10
CA LEU A 560 5.85 -18.94 10.32
C LEU A 560 6.55 -19.36 9.02
N MET A 561 7.15 -18.40 8.33
CA MET A 561 7.90 -18.63 7.10
C MET A 561 9.11 -19.52 7.35
N ALA A 562 9.91 -19.24 8.39
CA ALA A 562 11.08 -20.04 8.72
C ALA A 562 10.69 -21.51 8.94
N THR A 563 9.64 -21.75 9.74
CA THR A 563 9.12 -23.10 10.02
C THR A 563 8.74 -23.84 8.73
N ASN A 564 8.12 -23.13 7.80
CA ASN A 564 7.61 -23.69 6.56
C ASN A 564 8.68 -23.89 5.48
N TYR A 565 9.63 -22.96 5.40
CA TYR A 565 10.69 -22.95 4.39
C TYR A 565 11.80 -23.96 4.71
N VAL A 566 12.13 -24.14 6.00
CA VAL A 566 13.08 -25.15 6.47
C VAL A 566 12.69 -26.57 6.04
N ASN A 567 11.39 -26.84 5.89
CA ASN A 567 10.89 -28.15 5.49
C ASN A 567 11.02 -28.42 3.98
N GLN A 568 11.46 -27.46 3.16
CA GLN A 568 11.47 -27.61 1.69
C GLN A 568 12.82 -28.04 1.10
N SER A 569 13.96 -27.61 1.65
CA SER A 569 15.26 -28.11 1.20
C SER A 569 16.44 -27.81 2.14
N THR A 570 17.53 -28.55 1.99
CA THR A 570 18.81 -28.29 2.67
C THR A 570 19.45 -26.96 2.25
N ALA A 571 19.27 -26.52 1.01
CA ALA A 571 19.73 -25.20 0.54
C ALA A 571 18.94 -24.05 1.20
N ALA A 572 17.63 -24.24 1.39
CA ALA A 572 16.75 -23.31 2.08
C ALA A 572 17.20 -23.07 3.54
N ASN A 573 17.63 -24.12 4.25
CA ASN A 573 18.15 -24.02 5.62
C ASN A 573 19.39 -23.12 5.75
N SER A 574 20.13 -22.94 4.66
CA SER A 574 21.35 -22.13 4.66
C SER A 574 21.06 -20.62 4.55
N ILE A 575 19.95 -20.25 3.91
CA ILE A 575 19.57 -18.85 3.67
C ILE A 575 18.67 -18.34 4.78
N PHE A 576 17.71 -19.16 5.23
CA PHE A 576 16.91 -18.95 6.43
C PHE A 576 17.50 -19.71 7.61
N SER A 577 18.78 -19.46 7.89
CA SER A 577 19.34 -19.96 9.13
C SER A 577 18.62 -19.30 10.33
N PRO A 578 18.58 -19.96 11.50
CA PRO A 578 18.09 -19.32 12.72
C PRO A 578 18.77 -17.97 13.01
N ASP A 579 20.04 -17.81 12.63
CA ASP A 579 20.78 -16.55 12.76
C ASP A 579 20.23 -15.46 11.83
N ALA A 580 19.92 -15.79 10.57
CA ALA A 580 19.32 -14.84 9.63
C ALA A 580 17.93 -14.41 10.11
N GLN A 581 17.14 -15.36 10.64
CA GLN A 581 15.85 -15.10 11.26
C GLN A 581 15.99 -14.16 12.46
N ALA A 582 16.89 -14.47 13.40
CA ALA A 582 17.17 -13.64 14.57
C ALA A 582 17.66 -12.24 14.19
N ALA A 583 18.47 -12.13 13.12
CA ALA A 583 18.91 -10.85 12.59
C ALA A 583 17.71 -10.02 12.10
N LEU A 584 16.81 -10.60 11.30
CA LEU A 584 15.61 -9.89 10.81
C LEU A 584 14.68 -9.45 11.93
N VAL A 585 14.48 -10.32 12.94
CA VAL A 585 13.68 -10.03 14.14
C VAL A 585 14.32 -8.89 14.95
N THR A 586 15.64 -8.90 15.09
CA THR A 586 16.36 -7.81 15.75
C THR A 586 16.21 -6.52 14.96
N GLN A 587 16.33 -6.60 13.62
CA GLN A 587 16.23 -5.43 12.76
C GLN A 587 14.85 -4.82 12.70
N ILE A 588 13.78 -5.61 12.66
CA ILE A 588 12.44 -5.04 12.66
C ILE A 588 12.14 -4.32 13.98
N ASN A 589 12.64 -4.85 15.10
CA ASN A 589 12.54 -4.18 16.38
C ASN A 589 13.38 -2.89 16.41
N ALA A 590 14.60 -2.89 15.86
CA ALA A 590 15.43 -1.70 15.76
C ALA A 590 14.81 -0.63 14.83
N TYR A 591 14.21 -1.07 13.72
CA TYR A 591 13.52 -0.21 12.77
C TYR A 591 12.30 0.46 13.42
N VAL A 592 11.42 -0.32 14.06
CA VAL A 592 10.20 0.21 14.67
C VAL A 592 10.48 1.05 15.93
N ASN A 593 11.37 0.58 16.82
CA ASN A 593 11.61 1.24 18.10
C ASN A 593 12.68 2.33 18.05
N GLY A 594 13.54 2.34 17.02
CA GLY A 594 14.59 3.33 16.80
C GLY A 594 14.27 4.22 15.60
N LEU A 595 14.53 3.74 14.38
CA LEU A 595 14.47 4.55 13.16
C LEU A 595 13.11 5.23 12.95
N LEU A 596 12.01 4.50 13.07
CA LEU A 596 10.67 5.08 12.94
C LEU A 596 10.35 6.07 14.06
N LYS A 597 10.82 5.80 15.29
CA LYS A 597 10.58 6.69 16.41
C LYS A 597 11.24 8.05 16.20
N ASP A 598 12.42 8.05 15.61
CA ASP A 598 13.22 9.25 15.36
C ASP A 598 12.88 9.94 14.02
N GLY A 599 11.94 9.41 13.24
CA GLY A 599 11.59 9.96 11.92
C GLY A 599 12.63 9.67 10.84
N HIS A 600 13.42 8.61 11.04
CA HIS A 600 14.47 8.11 10.15
C HIS A 600 14.08 6.79 9.48
N GLY A 601 12.79 6.49 9.34
CA GLY A 601 12.31 5.35 8.56
C GLY A 601 12.61 5.49 7.06
N GLU A 602 12.18 4.51 6.25
CA GLU A 602 12.26 4.58 4.79
C GLU A 602 11.63 5.90 4.32
N ASP A 603 12.38 6.64 3.51
CA ASP A 603 11.97 7.96 3.00
C ASP A 603 11.75 9.06 4.07
N GLY A 604 12.28 8.88 5.28
CA GLY A 604 12.14 9.83 6.39
C GLY A 604 10.77 9.77 7.07
N GLU A 605 10.08 8.65 6.96
CA GLU A 605 8.85 8.40 7.71
C GLU A 605 9.14 8.21 9.20
N GLY A 606 8.13 8.51 10.02
CA GLY A 606 8.17 8.27 11.46
C GLY A 606 6.97 7.46 11.95
N ILE A 607 6.90 7.20 13.25
CA ILE A 607 5.78 6.46 13.86
C ILE A 607 4.44 7.14 13.53
N ASN A 608 4.36 8.47 13.64
CA ASN A 608 3.12 9.22 13.47
C ASN A 608 2.90 9.75 12.05
N VAL A 609 3.98 9.93 11.29
CA VAL A 609 3.94 10.63 10.00
C VAL A 609 4.46 9.71 8.92
N VAL A 610 3.66 9.52 7.88
CA VAL A 610 4.06 8.87 6.65
C VAL A 610 4.29 9.91 5.57
N ARG A 611 5.34 9.71 4.77
CA ARG A 611 5.68 10.56 3.65
C ARG A 611 5.34 9.84 2.36
N ILE A 612 4.61 10.52 1.48
CA ILE A 612 4.32 10.01 0.14
C ILE A 612 4.92 10.99 -0.87
N PHE A 613 5.45 10.44 -1.96
CA PHE A 613 6.04 11.24 -3.03
C PHE A 613 5.08 11.39 -4.19
N ASP A 614 5.17 12.53 -4.84
CA ASP A 614 4.47 12.81 -6.09
C ASP A 614 4.72 11.68 -7.10
N PRO A 615 3.68 10.92 -7.50
CA PRO A 615 3.84 9.74 -8.32
C PRO A 615 4.10 10.07 -9.80
N ILE A 616 4.01 11.35 -10.21
CA ILE A 616 4.16 11.78 -11.62
C ILE A 616 5.36 12.71 -11.86
N SER A 617 6.10 13.11 -10.82
CA SER A 617 7.31 13.91 -10.95
C SER A 617 8.53 13.22 -10.35
N THR A 618 9.73 13.60 -10.84
CA THR A 618 10.98 13.09 -10.29
C THR A 618 11.16 13.56 -8.85
N ARG A 619 11.57 12.65 -7.95
CA ARG A 619 11.90 13.06 -6.58
C ARG A 619 13.05 14.05 -6.56
N PHE A 620 12.97 15.03 -5.67
CA PHE A 620 13.96 16.08 -5.51
C PHE A 620 15.36 15.57 -5.13
N ASP A 621 15.44 14.46 -4.40
CA ASP A 621 16.72 13.81 -4.09
C ASP A 621 17.37 13.14 -5.30
N LEU A 622 16.60 12.85 -6.36
CA LEU A 622 17.12 12.31 -7.62
C LEU A 622 17.44 13.38 -8.66
N SER A 623 16.85 14.56 -8.53
CA SER A 623 17.09 15.70 -9.42
C SER A 623 16.86 17.02 -8.71
N ASN A 624 17.79 17.97 -8.87
CA ASN A 624 17.66 19.33 -8.30
C ASN A 624 16.42 20.10 -8.81
N THR A 625 15.79 19.63 -9.87
CA THR A 625 14.56 20.18 -10.46
C THR A 625 13.48 19.11 -10.52
N ARG A 626 12.21 19.47 -10.34
CA ARG A 626 11.11 18.57 -10.67
C ARG A 626 10.93 18.51 -12.17
N SER A 627 11.08 17.32 -12.74
CA SER A 627 10.80 17.05 -14.14
C SER A 627 9.70 15.99 -14.25
N PRO A 628 8.91 15.98 -15.34
CA PRO A 628 8.00 14.89 -15.62
C PRO A 628 8.74 13.55 -15.61
N LEU A 629 8.11 12.54 -15.01
CA LEU A 629 8.67 11.21 -14.93
C LEU A 629 8.83 10.61 -16.34
N ALA A 630 10.06 10.18 -16.66
CA ALA A 630 10.47 9.45 -17.87
C ALA A 630 9.63 9.72 -19.14
N PRO A 631 9.94 10.78 -19.92
CA PRO A 631 9.14 11.19 -21.07
C PRO A 631 9.02 10.15 -22.20
N SER A 632 9.83 9.07 -22.16
CA SER A 632 9.84 7.98 -23.14
C SER A 632 8.77 6.90 -22.93
N VAL A 633 8.16 6.75 -21.74
CA VAL A 633 7.16 5.69 -21.50
C VAL A 633 5.82 6.05 -22.16
N PRO A 634 5.25 5.22 -23.05
CA PRO A 634 3.97 5.53 -23.70
C PRO A 634 2.82 5.79 -22.72
N ASP A 635 1.90 6.70 -23.07
CA ASP A 635 0.71 7.02 -22.27
C ASP A 635 -0.24 5.82 -22.07
N SER A 636 -0.10 4.79 -22.91
CA SER A 636 -0.81 3.51 -22.75
C SER A 636 -0.30 2.67 -21.57
N ILE A 637 0.88 2.98 -21.03
CA ILE A 637 1.53 2.25 -19.93
C ILE A 637 1.59 3.13 -18.68
N MET A 638 1.90 4.41 -18.85
CA MET A 638 2.03 5.37 -17.75
C MET A 638 1.14 6.58 -17.99
N MET A 639 0.31 6.92 -17.02
CA MET A 639 -0.53 8.11 -17.09
C MET A 639 0.24 9.34 -16.62
N ARG A 640 0.32 10.34 -17.48
CA ARG A 640 0.91 11.66 -17.15
C ARG A 640 -0.12 12.75 -17.00
N ASP A 641 -1.28 12.58 -17.65
CA ASP A 641 -2.36 13.54 -17.55
C ASP A 641 -3.01 13.45 -16.17
N ALA A 642 -2.67 14.40 -15.31
CA ALA A 642 -3.27 14.53 -13.99
C ALA A 642 -4.79 14.62 -14.02
N LYS A 643 -5.40 15.18 -15.08
CA LYS A 643 -6.87 15.31 -15.15
C LYS A 643 -7.54 13.95 -15.07
N ARG A 644 -6.91 12.93 -15.67
CA ARG A 644 -7.39 11.55 -15.66
C ARG A 644 -7.09 10.82 -14.32
N LEU A 645 -6.15 11.32 -13.53
CA LEU A 645 -5.81 10.75 -12.21
C LEU A 645 -6.71 11.23 -11.08
N LYS A 646 -7.33 12.42 -11.25
CA LYS A 646 -8.21 12.99 -10.23
C LYS A 646 -9.51 12.19 -10.15
N THR A 647 -9.63 11.29 -9.18
CA THR A 647 -10.91 10.62 -8.92
C THR A 647 -11.81 11.52 -8.07
N GLY A 648 -12.53 12.42 -8.74
CA GLY A 648 -13.71 13.02 -8.16
C GLY A 648 -14.87 12.02 -8.14
N TRP A 649 -15.80 12.21 -7.20
CA TRP A 649 -17.10 11.53 -7.21
C TRP A 649 -17.96 11.83 -8.46
N ASN A 650 -17.53 12.79 -9.29
CA ASN A 650 -18.30 13.28 -10.43
C ASN A 650 -18.27 12.39 -11.69
N ASP A 651 -17.50 11.30 -11.75
CA ASP A 651 -17.63 10.36 -12.89
C ASP A 651 -18.97 9.60 -12.89
N VAL A 652 -19.72 9.61 -11.78
CA VAL A 652 -21.03 8.93 -11.69
C VAL A 652 -22.12 9.65 -12.49
N LEU A 653 -21.85 10.83 -13.07
CA LEU A 653 -22.75 11.42 -14.05
C LEU A 653 -22.03 11.54 -15.39
N SER A 654 -22.14 10.47 -16.18
CA SER A 654 -21.88 10.34 -17.61
C SER A 654 -22.70 11.30 -18.48
N ARG A 655 -22.85 12.56 -18.08
CA ARG A 655 -23.42 13.57 -18.96
C ARG A 655 -22.40 13.88 -20.03
N THR A 656 -22.66 13.37 -21.23
CA THR A 656 -22.01 13.81 -22.44
C THR A 656 -22.73 15.06 -22.94
N PRO A 657 -22.07 16.22 -23.07
CA PRO A 657 -20.66 16.48 -22.77
C PRO A 657 -20.41 16.87 -21.29
N PRO A 658 -19.27 16.47 -20.71
CA PRO A 658 -18.90 16.84 -19.35
C PRO A 658 -18.60 18.34 -19.25
N ASN A 659 -19.13 19.02 -18.23
CA ASN A 659 -18.88 20.43 -17.95
C ASN A 659 -17.36 20.67 -17.81
N ASP A 660 -16.83 21.77 -18.36
CA ASP A 660 -15.41 22.16 -18.25
C ASP A 660 -14.85 22.12 -16.81
N TYR A 661 -15.67 22.42 -15.80
CA TYR A 661 -15.29 22.30 -14.39
C TYR A 661 -15.28 20.86 -13.86
N GLN A 662 -16.05 19.94 -14.46
CA GLN A 662 -15.98 18.52 -14.18
C GLN A 662 -14.73 17.89 -14.81
N GLN A 663 -14.35 18.32 -16.03
CA GLN A 663 -13.12 17.87 -16.71
C GLN A 663 -11.84 18.29 -15.99
N LYS A 664 -11.89 19.37 -15.20
CA LYS A 664 -10.73 19.83 -14.41
C LYS A 664 -10.35 18.85 -13.30
N GLY A 665 -11.26 17.94 -12.91
CA GLY A 665 -11.06 16.97 -11.83
C GLY A 665 -10.94 17.66 -10.47
N ARG A 666 -11.77 17.28 -9.50
CA ARG A 666 -11.60 17.78 -8.13
C ARG A 666 -10.77 16.78 -7.34
N THR A 667 -9.55 17.20 -6.98
CA THR A 667 -8.77 16.59 -5.90
C THR A 667 -9.09 17.37 -4.63
N GLY A 668 -9.56 16.68 -3.60
CA GLY A 668 -9.97 17.33 -2.37
C GLY A 668 -11.15 16.60 -1.74
N TYR A 669 -11.40 16.88 -0.46
CA TYR A 669 -12.61 16.42 0.17
C TYR A 669 -13.77 17.37 -0.18
N SER A 670 -14.96 16.81 -0.30
CA SER A 670 -16.20 17.58 -0.38
C SER A 670 -17.11 17.15 0.75
N VAL A 671 -18.02 18.02 1.16
CA VAL A 671 -19.02 17.71 2.17
C VAL A 671 -20.38 18.13 1.62
N LYS A 672 -21.39 17.28 1.80
CA LYS A 672 -22.77 17.58 1.39
C LYS A 672 -23.69 17.38 2.57
N PHE A 673 -24.63 18.28 2.78
CA PHE A 673 -25.71 18.05 3.74
C PHE A 673 -26.60 16.89 3.28
N VAL A 674 -27.02 16.07 4.25
CA VAL A 674 -27.91 14.94 4.01
C VAL A 674 -29.11 15.07 4.95
N PRO A 675 -30.35 14.93 4.43
CA PRO A 675 -31.51 14.96 5.30
C PRO A 675 -31.48 13.79 6.28
N LEU A 676 -31.72 14.07 7.57
CA LEU A 676 -31.71 13.05 8.63
C LEU A 676 -32.67 11.89 8.36
N ASN A 677 -33.82 12.16 7.70
CA ASN A 677 -34.77 11.12 7.34
C ASN A 677 -34.18 10.10 6.36
N ALA A 678 -33.29 10.52 5.45
CA ALA A 678 -32.61 9.62 4.53
C ALA A 678 -31.62 8.69 5.25
N LEU A 679 -31.16 9.03 6.47
CA LEU A 679 -30.28 8.20 7.29
C LEU A 679 -31.04 7.22 8.20
N ARG A 680 -32.38 7.33 8.28
CA ARG A 680 -33.24 6.44 9.08
C ARG A 680 -33.81 5.29 8.27
N THR A 681 -34.09 5.54 7.00
CA THR A 681 -34.70 4.56 6.12
C THR A 681 -33.62 3.79 5.36
N PRO A 682 -33.64 2.44 5.35
CA PRO A 682 -32.75 1.63 4.52
C PRO A 682 -32.93 1.88 3.01
N ALA A 683 -33.86 2.74 2.60
CA ALA A 683 -34.17 3.05 1.21
C ALA A 683 -33.14 3.97 0.54
N GLY A 684 -32.21 4.55 1.29
CA GLY A 684 -31.16 5.37 0.68
C GLY A 684 -30.14 4.51 -0.07
N LEU A 685 -29.79 4.96 -1.27
CA LEU A 685 -28.73 4.35 -2.07
C LEU A 685 -27.37 4.68 -1.45
N THR A 686 -26.53 3.66 -1.34
CA THR A 686 -25.13 3.76 -0.91
C THR A 686 -24.29 4.52 -1.90
N THR A 687 -23.00 4.61 -1.61
CA THR A 687 -22.07 5.37 -2.42
C THR A 687 -21.86 4.84 -3.84
N ASN A 688 -22.20 3.58 -4.10
CA ASN A 688 -22.17 3.02 -5.46
C ASN A 688 -23.46 3.29 -6.25
N GLY A 689 -24.47 3.90 -5.63
CA GLY A 689 -25.76 4.20 -6.25
C GLY A 689 -26.67 2.98 -6.47
N THR A 690 -26.30 1.79 -5.98
CA THR A 690 -27.03 0.54 -6.22
C THR A 690 -27.46 -0.18 -4.95
N ASP A 691 -26.61 -0.24 -3.93
CA ASP A 691 -26.92 -1.00 -2.71
C ASP A 691 -27.61 -0.13 -1.67
N ALA A 692 -28.43 -0.73 -0.80
CA ALA A 692 -28.96 -0.08 0.40
C ALA A 692 -27.90 -0.07 1.52
N PHE A 693 -27.80 1.02 2.27
CA PHE A 693 -26.85 1.09 3.39
C PHE A 693 -27.41 0.36 4.62
N SER A 694 -26.54 -0.27 5.41
CA SER A 694 -26.92 -1.11 6.56
C SER A 694 -26.84 -0.38 7.89
N ASN A 695 -26.11 0.72 7.98
CA ASN A 695 -25.89 1.47 9.21
C ASN A 695 -26.88 2.64 9.35
N THR A 696 -27.94 2.45 10.12
CA THR A 696 -28.98 3.46 10.37
C THR A 696 -28.65 4.33 11.58
N LEU A 697 -29.24 5.53 11.63
CA LEU A 697 -29.19 6.39 12.82
C LEU A 697 -29.72 5.66 14.07
N PRO A 698 -29.08 5.82 15.24
CA PRO A 698 -29.59 5.25 16.49
C PRO A 698 -30.99 5.76 16.81
N THR A 699 -31.87 4.87 17.27
CA THR A 699 -33.24 5.22 17.71
C THR A 699 -33.35 5.54 19.21
N GLY A 700 -32.28 5.32 19.98
CA GLY A 700 -32.23 5.54 21.43
C GLY A 700 -32.07 7.01 21.87
N ASN A 701 -32.20 7.27 23.18
CA ASN A 701 -31.93 8.56 23.85
C ASN A 701 -32.78 9.77 23.40
N GLY A 702 -34.06 9.55 23.09
CA GLY A 702 -35.00 10.62 22.69
C GLY A 702 -34.82 11.13 21.26
N VAL A 703 -33.78 10.69 20.56
CA VAL A 703 -33.51 11.04 19.15
C VAL A 703 -34.64 10.55 18.24
N GLY A 704 -35.21 9.38 18.55
CA GLY A 704 -36.28 8.77 17.77
C GLY A 704 -37.61 9.55 17.79
N THR A 705 -37.95 10.21 18.89
CA THR A 705 -39.20 10.99 19.03
C THR A 705 -39.06 12.35 18.37
N ASP A 706 -37.96 13.05 18.62
CA ASP A 706 -37.75 14.42 18.15
C ASP A 706 -37.65 14.52 16.62
N ILE A 707 -37.01 13.52 15.98
CA ILE A 707 -36.77 13.54 14.53
C ILE A 707 -38.02 13.21 13.71
N VAL A 708 -39.01 12.46 14.25
CA VAL A 708 -40.26 12.13 13.52
C VAL A 708 -41.07 13.39 13.18
N GLU A 709 -40.89 14.47 13.95
CA GLU A 709 -41.59 15.73 13.74
C GLU A 709 -40.91 16.67 12.74
N MET A 710 -39.66 16.39 12.34
CA MET A 710 -38.93 17.18 11.34
C MET A 710 -39.28 16.70 9.91
N LYS A 711 -40.35 17.25 9.33
CA LYS A 711 -40.83 16.95 7.95
C LYS A 711 -40.20 17.79 6.84
N HIS A 712 -39.03 18.40 7.05
CA HIS A 712 -38.41 19.29 6.06
C HIS A 712 -37.36 18.60 5.18
#